data_AF-A0A957F0L6-F1
#
_entry.id   AF-A0A957F0L6-F1
#
_cell.length_a   1.000
_cell.length_b   1.000
_cell.length_c   1.000
_cell.angle_alpha   90.00
_cell.angle_beta   90.00
_cell.angle_gamma   90.00
#
_symmetry.space_group_name_H-M   'P 1'
#
loop_
_entity.id
_entity.type
_entity.pdbx_description
1 polymer ?
#
loop_
_entity_poly.entity_id
_entity_poly.type
_entity_poly.pdbx_seq_one_letter_code
_entity_poly.pdbx_strand_id
1 'polypeptide(L)'
;ALYKAVTDYVREEFNRADQLLDDRRRGNVGFALTVLQRRLASSPEAIYQSLRRRRQRLQAQRQALDDLANRRQERSGDADAPFDWESYEEAPAEEAEELEEMVMDSATAALTLAELAAEIATLERLEAMAHDLCYRFQTDRKWEQLAALLQDDTHMQGPGGQRRKLVIFTEHRDTLRYLSARIATLFGREENLVFIDGSLSREARRAVEDRFRNDPDVHFLLATDAAGEGINLQRAHLMINYDLPWNPNRLEQRFGRIHRIGQTEVCHLWNLVAADTREGYVYERLLRKLEAEGQALNGQVFDVLGQLFQQTPLRQLLIEAVRYGDQPAVRARLEQTVDNAVDRQRVRELVEARSLAAETLDLRQIERIRADMERYAARRLQPHYIQSFFLEAFALLGGAAHEREPGRFRVTHVPALLRDHARAIGVTLPVQRQYERICFDKALIEGPPLAQFICPGHPLLDTVVDLIQAQYHPLLRAGAYLVDPTDPGTTPRALFFLQQTIRDAAQRPVSREVHFVEVTAQDDGLHLRDGGFAPYLDYRPPTEAERAVLADGVTVADAVVLETHAISYTIENLIPAHLLRVRQRRESLIDKTLAAVQERLTKEINYWDQRAAALRRQEREGRPNARLNSALAQQRADELAARLARRKQELAQERQLSAAPPVIVGGALVLPLGMFGSPPPDILDRRITEALAMQAVMQAEIALGHYPQDVSGESRGYDIESLEPQTGRLRFIEVKGRRMGAETVTVTRNEILTGINSDEQFILALVEVAGGQAQPPRYVRQPFDPRLQPGFEITSVNFDLPHLVSRSAPPS
;
A
#
# COMPACT_ATOMS: atom_id res chain seq x y z
N ALA A 1 7.10 -7.66 -44.84
CA ALA A 1 6.15 -7.33 -45.93
C ALA A 1 5.01 -6.41 -45.44
N LEU A 2 4.20 -6.85 -44.46
CA LEU A 2 3.10 -6.05 -43.90
C LEU A 2 3.55 -4.66 -43.42
N TYR A 3 4.61 -4.58 -42.62
CA TYR A 3 5.16 -3.31 -42.13
C TYR A 3 5.39 -2.30 -43.27
N LYS A 4 6.16 -2.69 -44.29
CA LYS A 4 6.42 -1.86 -45.46
C LYS A 4 5.13 -1.43 -46.16
N ALA A 5 4.19 -2.35 -46.37
CA ALA A 5 2.94 -2.03 -47.07
C ALA A 5 2.05 -1.04 -46.30
N VAL A 6 1.95 -1.16 -44.97
CA VAL A 6 1.18 -0.23 -44.14
C VAL A 6 1.90 1.12 -44.04
N THR A 7 3.22 1.14 -43.86
CA THR A 7 4.01 2.37 -43.78
C THR A 7 4.04 3.12 -45.12
N ASP A 8 4.06 2.43 -46.26
CA ASP A 8 3.92 3.04 -47.58
C ASP A 8 2.53 3.67 -47.75
N TYR A 9 1.45 2.97 -47.34
CA TYR A 9 0.09 3.52 -47.30
C TYR A 9 0.02 4.78 -46.42
N VAL A 10 0.54 4.71 -45.19
CA VAL A 10 0.60 5.87 -44.27
C VAL A 10 1.32 7.05 -44.90
N ARG A 11 2.47 6.84 -45.53
CA ARG A 11 3.24 7.90 -46.19
C ARG A 11 2.50 8.51 -47.38
N GLU A 12 1.88 7.70 -48.21
CA GLU A 12 1.09 8.17 -49.36
C GLU A 12 -0.10 9.02 -48.91
N GLU A 13 -0.85 8.54 -47.92
CA GLU A 13 -1.99 9.30 -47.39
C GLU A 13 -1.55 10.57 -46.64
N PHE A 14 -0.39 10.58 -45.98
CA PHE A 14 0.20 11.80 -45.41
C PHE A 14 0.49 12.84 -46.49
N ASN A 15 1.11 12.42 -47.59
CA ASN A 15 1.43 13.32 -48.70
C ASN A 15 0.16 13.84 -49.39
N ARG A 16 -0.90 13.04 -49.47
CA ARG A 16 -2.22 13.49 -49.96
C ARG A 16 -2.89 14.45 -48.98
N ALA A 17 -2.81 14.17 -47.68
CA ALA A 17 -3.37 15.05 -46.65
C ALA A 17 -2.73 16.44 -46.69
N ASP A 18 -1.42 16.54 -46.94
CA ASP A 18 -0.71 17.83 -47.08
C ASP A 18 -1.22 18.65 -48.29
N GLN A 19 -1.78 18.01 -49.31
CA GLN A 19 -2.38 18.68 -50.47
C GLN A 19 -3.81 19.19 -50.20
N LEU A 20 -4.44 18.78 -49.09
CA LEU A 20 -5.75 19.30 -48.70
C LEU A 20 -5.63 20.79 -48.36
N LEU A 21 -6.51 21.63 -48.91
CA LEU A 21 -6.57 23.06 -48.59
C LEU A 21 -7.13 23.34 -47.19
N ASP A 22 -7.83 22.36 -46.59
CA ASP A 22 -8.41 22.48 -45.26
C ASP A 22 -7.41 21.99 -44.18
N ASP A 23 -6.83 22.96 -43.47
CA ASP A 23 -5.89 22.71 -42.37
C ASP A 23 -6.48 21.81 -41.27
N ARG A 24 -7.81 21.81 -41.06
CA ARG A 24 -8.46 20.98 -40.03
C ARG A 24 -8.48 19.52 -40.43
N ARG A 25 -8.89 19.25 -41.68
CA ARG A 25 -8.94 17.92 -42.27
C ARG A 25 -7.53 17.32 -42.39
N ARG A 26 -6.54 18.15 -42.77
CA ARG A 26 -5.12 17.77 -42.78
C ARG A 26 -4.65 17.27 -41.41
N GLY A 27 -4.97 18.00 -40.33
CA GLY A 27 -4.62 17.63 -38.96
C GLY A 27 -5.23 16.29 -38.51
N ASN A 28 -6.52 16.09 -38.73
CA ASN A 28 -7.24 14.87 -38.33
C ASN A 28 -6.71 13.64 -39.08
N VAL A 29 -6.46 13.75 -40.39
CA VAL A 29 -5.88 12.67 -41.20
C VAL A 29 -4.45 12.35 -40.74
N GLY A 30 -3.62 13.37 -40.52
CA GLY A 30 -2.27 13.18 -40.01
C GLY A 30 -2.23 12.45 -38.66
N PHE A 31 -3.16 12.76 -37.76
CA PHE A 31 -3.28 12.05 -36.49
C PHE A 31 -3.71 10.58 -36.66
N ALA A 32 -4.77 10.30 -37.42
CA ALA A 32 -5.25 8.93 -37.67
C ALA A 32 -4.14 8.04 -38.27
N LEU A 33 -3.39 8.58 -39.23
CA LEU A 33 -2.27 7.87 -39.84
C LEU A 33 -1.12 7.62 -38.85
N THR A 34 -0.87 8.56 -37.93
CA THR A 34 0.11 8.38 -36.84
C THR A 34 -0.33 7.27 -35.89
N VAL A 35 -1.60 7.21 -35.51
CA VAL A 35 -2.16 6.14 -34.67
C VAL A 35 -2.04 4.79 -35.36
N LEU A 36 -2.35 4.69 -36.66
CA LEU A 36 -2.14 3.45 -37.43
C LEU A 36 -0.68 2.98 -37.38
N GLN A 37 0.28 3.88 -37.56
CA GLN A 37 1.70 3.54 -37.49
C GLN A 37 2.11 3.10 -36.08
N ARG A 38 1.59 3.73 -35.02
CA ARG A 38 1.82 3.29 -33.62
C ARG A 38 1.28 1.89 -33.37
N ARG A 39 0.06 1.61 -33.83
CA ARG A 39 -0.58 0.30 -33.67
C ARG A 39 0.13 -0.80 -34.45
N LEU A 40 0.69 -0.48 -35.63
CA LEU A 40 1.57 -1.36 -36.40
C LEU A 40 2.86 -1.72 -35.64
N ALA A 41 3.48 -0.75 -34.96
CA ALA A 41 4.68 -0.98 -34.16
C ALA A 41 4.41 -1.76 -32.86
N SER A 42 3.16 -1.73 -32.36
CA SER A 42 2.74 -2.45 -31.16
C SER A 42 2.60 -3.95 -31.40
N SER A 43 1.59 -4.40 -32.17
CA SER A 43 1.37 -5.83 -32.46
C SER A 43 0.60 -6.06 -33.77
N PRO A 44 0.74 -7.24 -34.40
CA PRO A 44 -0.08 -7.64 -35.55
C PRO A 44 -1.59 -7.55 -35.28
N GLU A 45 -2.03 -7.92 -34.08
CA GLU A 45 -3.44 -7.87 -33.70
C GLU A 45 -3.95 -6.43 -33.62
N ALA A 46 -3.17 -5.52 -33.04
CA ALA A 46 -3.56 -4.12 -32.93
C ALA A 46 -3.73 -3.45 -34.31
N ILE A 47 -2.85 -3.73 -35.26
CA ILE A 47 -2.99 -3.17 -36.62
C ILE A 47 -4.13 -3.83 -37.40
N TYR A 48 -4.33 -5.15 -37.24
CA TYR A 48 -5.46 -5.85 -37.85
C TYR A 48 -6.79 -5.23 -37.44
N GLN A 49 -7.03 -5.07 -36.13
CA GLN A 49 -8.26 -4.47 -35.62
C GLN A 49 -8.44 -3.02 -36.08
N SER A 50 -7.36 -2.26 -36.24
CA SER A 50 -7.41 -0.87 -36.74
C SER A 50 -7.80 -0.79 -38.20
N LEU A 51 -7.16 -1.59 -39.05
CA LEU A 51 -7.44 -1.62 -40.48
C LEU A 51 -8.87 -2.09 -40.75
N ARG A 52 -9.33 -3.12 -40.02
CA ARG A 52 -10.71 -3.61 -40.09
C ARG A 52 -11.72 -2.53 -39.73
N ARG A 53 -11.54 -1.87 -38.58
CA ARG A 53 -12.45 -0.79 -38.11
C ARG A 53 -12.50 0.36 -39.12
N ARG A 54 -11.33 0.82 -39.59
CA ARG A 54 -11.22 1.91 -40.58
C ARG A 54 -11.90 1.53 -41.90
N ARG A 55 -11.65 0.34 -42.43
CA ARG A 55 -12.29 -0.15 -43.66
C ARG A 55 -13.82 -0.16 -43.52
N GLN A 56 -14.34 -0.76 -42.46
CA GLN A 56 -15.79 -0.86 -42.23
C GLN A 56 -16.45 0.53 -42.17
N ARG A 57 -15.80 1.50 -41.53
CA ARG A 57 -16.26 2.90 -41.47
C ARG A 57 -16.25 3.58 -42.84
N LEU A 58 -15.15 3.50 -43.58
CA LEU A 58 -15.07 4.10 -44.92
C LEU A 58 -16.06 3.45 -45.91
N GLN A 59 -16.31 2.15 -45.77
CA GLN A 59 -17.35 1.47 -46.53
C GLN A 59 -18.75 2.00 -46.18
N ALA A 60 -19.07 2.17 -44.89
CA ALA A 60 -20.34 2.76 -44.47
C ALA A 60 -20.50 4.21 -44.96
N GLN A 61 -19.42 5.01 -44.91
CA GLN A 61 -19.41 6.38 -45.43
C GLN A 61 -19.63 6.42 -46.95
N ARG A 62 -18.99 5.51 -47.69
CA ARG A 62 -19.21 5.37 -49.13
C ARG A 62 -20.66 4.99 -49.44
N GLN A 63 -21.21 4.00 -48.73
CA GLN A 63 -22.61 3.60 -48.89
C GLN A 63 -23.57 4.77 -48.61
N ALA A 64 -23.33 5.53 -47.55
CA ALA A 64 -24.11 6.72 -47.24
C ALA A 64 -24.02 7.79 -48.35
N LEU A 65 -22.85 8.00 -48.95
CA LEU A 65 -22.67 8.92 -50.09
C LEU A 65 -23.38 8.41 -51.36
N ASP A 66 -23.31 7.10 -51.63
CA ASP A 66 -24.03 6.45 -52.73
C ASP A 66 -25.57 6.56 -52.54
N ASP A 67 -26.05 6.46 -51.29
CA ASP A 67 -27.47 6.62 -50.93
C ASP A 67 -27.94 8.08 -50.99
N LEU A 68 -27.09 9.04 -50.60
CA LEU A 68 -27.33 10.49 -50.69
C LEU A 68 -27.40 10.99 -52.14
N ALA A 69 -26.66 10.36 -53.06
CA ALA A 69 -26.77 10.64 -54.50
C ALA A 69 -28.19 10.31 -55.04
N ASN A 70 -28.96 9.48 -54.33
CA ASN A 70 -30.31 9.05 -54.69
C ASN A 70 -31.45 9.73 -53.90
N ARG A 71 -31.17 10.57 -52.89
CA ARG A 71 -32.20 11.36 -52.18
C ARG A 71 -31.70 12.76 -51.80
N ARG A 72 -32.31 13.80 -52.39
CA ARG A 72 -32.24 15.18 -51.86
C ARG A 72 -32.95 15.22 -50.51
N GLN A 73 -32.22 15.28 -49.40
CA GLN A 73 -32.15 16.42 -48.45
C GLN A 73 -31.50 16.01 -47.11
N GLU A 74 -30.88 17.02 -46.48
CA GLU A 74 -30.41 17.15 -45.09
C GLU A 74 -29.05 16.52 -44.70
N ARG A 75 -28.05 17.41 -44.67
CA ARG A 75 -26.76 17.23 -44.00
C ARG A 75 -26.96 17.19 -42.48
N SER A 76 -26.53 16.10 -41.84
CA SER A 76 -26.31 16.06 -40.40
C SER A 76 -24.95 16.69 -40.03
N GLY A 77 -25.03 17.70 -39.18
CA GLY A 77 -24.10 18.22 -38.16
C GLY A 77 -22.61 17.85 -38.15
N ASP A 78 -21.81 18.93 -38.10
CA ASP A 78 -20.45 19.09 -37.58
C ASP A 78 -19.83 17.93 -36.79
N ALA A 79 -18.76 17.37 -37.34
CA ALA A 79 -17.76 16.56 -36.64
C ALA A 79 -16.32 16.93 -37.07
N ASP A 80 -16.06 18.19 -37.42
CA ASP A 80 -14.75 18.66 -37.94
C ASP A 80 -14.12 19.74 -37.03
N ALA A 81 -13.95 19.40 -35.74
CA ALA A 81 -13.00 20.11 -34.91
C ALA A 81 -11.57 19.65 -35.25
N PRO A 82 -10.60 20.57 -35.44
CA PRO A 82 -9.21 20.20 -35.64
C PRO A 82 -8.65 19.50 -34.40
N PHE A 83 -7.97 18.38 -34.61
CA PHE A 83 -7.34 17.63 -33.54
C PHE A 83 -6.21 18.43 -32.88
N ASP A 84 -6.29 18.57 -31.55
CA ASP A 84 -5.31 19.26 -30.71
C ASP A 84 -4.33 18.26 -30.10
N TRP A 85 -3.11 18.25 -30.62
CA TRP A 85 -2.04 17.35 -30.17
C TRP A 85 -1.60 17.62 -28.72
N GLU A 86 -1.57 18.90 -28.29
CA GLU A 86 -1.20 19.24 -26.92
C GLU A 86 -2.25 18.71 -25.95
N SER A 87 -3.53 18.88 -26.29
CA SER A 87 -4.64 18.32 -25.49
C SER A 87 -4.60 16.80 -25.39
N TYR A 88 -4.12 16.09 -26.40
CA TYR A 88 -3.99 14.62 -26.37
C TYR A 88 -2.85 14.15 -25.49
N GLU A 89 -1.72 14.86 -25.48
CA GLU A 89 -0.58 14.54 -24.64
C GLU A 89 -0.81 14.79 -23.16
N GLU A 90 -1.58 15.84 -22.87
CA GLU A 90 -2.00 16.20 -21.51
C GLU A 90 -3.26 15.42 -21.06
N ALA A 91 -3.93 14.73 -21.99
CA ALA A 91 -5.12 13.94 -21.67
C ALA A 91 -4.77 12.75 -20.76
N PRO A 92 -5.63 12.47 -19.75
CA PRO A 92 -5.63 11.18 -19.07
C PRO A 92 -5.68 10.05 -20.10
N ALA A 93 -4.98 8.94 -19.84
CA ALA A 93 -4.83 7.91 -20.86
C ALA A 93 -6.14 7.24 -21.29
N GLU A 94 -7.19 7.21 -20.45
CA GLU A 94 -8.53 6.79 -20.86
C GLU A 94 -9.13 7.75 -21.93
N GLU A 95 -9.03 9.07 -21.73
CA GLU A 95 -9.49 10.08 -22.69
C GLU A 95 -8.65 10.08 -23.98
N ALA A 96 -7.34 9.83 -23.85
CA ALA A 96 -6.44 9.68 -25.00
C ALA A 96 -6.83 8.49 -25.89
N GLU A 97 -7.18 7.34 -25.30
CA GLU A 97 -7.63 6.16 -26.03
C GLU A 97 -8.97 6.43 -26.77
N GLU A 98 -9.92 7.13 -26.14
CA GLU A 98 -11.20 7.53 -26.75
C GLU A 98 -11.04 8.55 -27.90
N LEU A 99 -10.03 9.42 -27.80
CA LEU A 99 -9.67 10.36 -28.86
C LEU A 99 -9.03 9.63 -30.05
N GLU A 100 -8.17 8.64 -29.80
CA GLU A 100 -7.58 7.79 -30.84
C GLU A 100 -8.64 7.08 -31.67
N GLU A 101 -9.61 6.44 -31.01
CA GLU A 101 -10.68 5.73 -31.71
C GLU A 101 -11.51 6.68 -32.58
N MET A 102 -11.85 7.87 -32.09
CA MET A 102 -12.66 8.84 -32.84
C MET A 102 -12.02 9.32 -34.13
N VAL A 103 -10.76 9.74 -34.07
CA VAL A 103 -10.11 10.35 -35.23
C VAL A 103 -9.77 9.28 -36.28
N MET A 104 -9.45 8.07 -35.81
CA MET A 104 -9.30 6.90 -36.67
C MET A 104 -10.55 6.63 -37.51
N ASP A 105 -11.72 6.96 -36.97
CA ASP A 105 -13.00 6.68 -37.57
C ASP A 105 -13.49 7.74 -38.58
N SER A 106 -13.08 9.00 -38.45
CA SER A 106 -13.60 10.13 -39.25
C SER A 106 -12.64 10.64 -40.34
N ALA A 107 -11.35 10.33 -40.23
CA ALA A 107 -10.34 10.97 -41.06
C ALA A 107 -10.02 10.20 -42.36
N THR A 108 -10.42 10.73 -43.52
CA THR A 108 -10.00 10.28 -44.86
C THR A 108 -9.37 11.44 -45.65
N ALA A 109 -8.33 11.14 -46.43
CA ALA A 109 -7.73 12.10 -47.37
C ALA A 109 -8.46 12.16 -48.72
N ALA A 110 -9.41 11.24 -48.97
CA ALA A 110 -10.10 11.14 -50.24
C ALA A 110 -10.99 12.35 -50.52
N LEU A 111 -10.81 12.95 -51.70
CA LEU A 111 -11.61 14.06 -52.23
C LEU A 111 -12.72 13.57 -53.18
N THR A 112 -12.58 12.37 -53.74
CA THR A 112 -13.54 11.78 -54.69
C THR A 112 -14.02 10.39 -54.26
N LEU A 113 -15.20 9.97 -54.72
CA LEU A 113 -15.71 8.61 -54.50
C LEU A 113 -14.78 7.53 -55.08
N ALA A 114 -14.09 7.85 -56.18
CA ALA A 114 -13.10 6.95 -56.79
C ALA A 114 -11.87 6.78 -55.89
N GLU A 115 -11.36 7.88 -55.30
CA GLU A 115 -10.27 7.83 -54.32
C GLU A 115 -10.68 7.06 -53.05
N LEU A 116 -11.89 7.29 -52.55
CA LEU A 116 -12.42 6.58 -51.38
C LEU A 116 -12.54 5.07 -51.65
N ALA A 117 -13.00 4.69 -52.85
CA ALA A 117 -13.06 3.28 -53.25
C ALA A 117 -11.66 2.65 -53.38
N ALA A 118 -10.67 3.39 -53.89
CA ALA A 118 -9.29 2.93 -53.97
C ALA A 118 -8.63 2.79 -52.58
N GLU A 119 -8.93 3.70 -51.65
CA GLU A 119 -8.49 3.61 -50.24
C GLU A 119 -9.08 2.36 -49.58
N ILE A 120 -10.38 2.11 -49.73
CA ILE A 120 -11.06 0.91 -49.20
C ILE A 120 -10.42 -0.38 -49.73
N ALA A 121 -10.18 -0.48 -51.05
CA ALA A 121 -9.54 -1.65 -51.65
C ALA A 121 -8.10 -1.86 -51.12
N THR A 122 -7.38 -0.77 -50.86
CA THR A 122 -6.05 -0.83 -50.23
C THR A 122 -6.14 -1.35 -48.79
N LEU A 123 -7.09 -0.84 -48.00
CA LEU A 123 -7.33 -1.28 -46.63
C LEU A 123 -7.76 -2.76 -46.56
N GLU A 124 -8.58 -3.24 -47.50
CA GLU A 124 -8.95 -4.67 -47.61
C GLU A 124 -7.73 -5.56 -47.78
N ARG A 125 -6.82 -5.18 -48.68
CA ARG A 125 -5.56 -5.90 -48.90
C ARG A 125 -4.69 -5.90 -47.64
N LEU A 126 -4.56 -4.76 -46.96
CA LEU A 126 -3.76 -4.64 -45.74
C LEU A 126 -4.38 -5.43 -44.58
N GLU A 127 -5.70 -5.39 -44.42
CA GLU A 127 -6.44 -6.18 -43.42
C GLU A 127 -6.21 -7.68 -43.64
N ALA A 128 -6.31 -8.17 -44.88
CA ALA A 128 -6.06 -9.58 -45.20
C ALA A 128 -4.63 -10.00 -44.87
N MET A 129 -3.64 -9.16 -45.19
CA MET A 129 -2.24 -9.42 -44.84
C MET A 129 -2.03 -9.49 -43.32
N ALA A 130 -2.66 -8.58 -42.56
CA ALA A 130 -2.57 -8.57 -41.09
C ALA A 130 -3.29 -9.79 -40.47
N HIS A 131 -4.48 -10.13 -40.97
CA HIS A 131 -5.23 -11.31 -40.57
C HIS A 131 -4.43 -12.59 -40.80
N ASP A 132 -3.86 -12.78 -41.98
CA ASP A 132 -3.06 -13.95 -42.30
C ASP A 132 -1.84 -14.05 -41.37
N LEU A 133 -1.20 -12.94 -41.02
CA LEU A 133 -0.09 -12.93 -40.07
C LEU A 133 -0.54 -13.37 -38.67
N CYS A 134 -1.66 -12.83 -38.16
CA CYS A 134 -2.18 -13.14 -36.83
C CYS A 134 -2.67 -14.59 -36.71
N TYR A 135 -3.45 -15.06 -37.68
CA TYR A 135 -4.28 -16.24 -37.50
C TYR A 135 -3.83 -17.44 -38.34
N ARG A 136 -3.22 -17.19 -39.51
CA ARG A 136 -2.81 -18.26 -40.44
C ARG A 136 -1.36 -18.67 -40.25
N PHE A 137 -0.45 -17.71 -40.23
CA PHE A 137 0.99 -17.97 -40.07
C PHE A 137 1.43 -17.95 -38.61
N GLN A 138 0.78 -17.12 -37.78
CA GLN A 138 1.10 -16.90 -36.36
C GLN A 138 2.55 -16.48 -36.09
N THR A 139 3.24 -15.95 -37.10
CA THR A 139 4.64 -15.52 -37.06
C THR A 139 4.75 -14.07 -36.62
N ASP A 140 4.89 -13.85 -35.31
CA ASP A 140 5.17 -12.54 -34.72
C ASP A 140 6.55 -12.59 -34.05
N ARG A 141 7.54 -11.94 -34.68
CA ARG A 141 8.94 -11.90 -34.18
C ARG A 141 9.05 -11.27 -32.80
N LYS A 142 8.20 -10.28 -32.50
CA LYS A 142 8.23 -9.58 -31.21
C LYS A 142 7.67 -10.47 -30.12
N TRP A 143 6.61 -11.24 -30.42
CA TRP A 143 6.15 -12.32 -29.57
C TRP A 143 7.20 -13.41 -29.40
N GLU A 144 7.88 -13.86 -30.45
CA GLU A 144 8.94 -14.89 -30.33
C GLU A 144 10.05 -14.45 -29.36
N GLN A 145 10.48 -13.19 -29.44
CA GLN A 145 11.46 -12.63 -28.50
C GLN A 145 10.89 -12.52 -27.08
N LEU A 146 9.64 -12.08 -26.93
CA LEU A 146 8.99 -12.08 -25.62
C LEU A 146 8.92 -13.49 -25.04
N ALA A 147 8.49 -14.49 -25.81
CA ALA A 147 8.38 -15.87 -25.37
C ALA A 147 9.74 -16.42 -24.92
N ALA A 148 10.80 -16.17 -25.70
CA ALA A 148 12.17 -16.53 -25.31
C ALA A 148 12.59 -15.86 -24.00
N LEU A 149 12.34 -14.55 -23.83
CA LEU A 149 12.62 -13.84 -22.58
C LEU A 149 11.87 -14.45 -21.39
N LEU A 150 10.59 -14.81 -21.58
CA LEU A 150 9.75 -15.38 -20.51
C LEU A 150 10.17 -16.82 -20.12
N GLN A 151 10.83 -17.56 -21.02
CA GLN A 151 11.22 -18.95 -20.81
C GLN A 151 12.67 -19.09 -20.37
N ASP A 152 13.59 -18.37 -21.03
CA ASP A 152 15.01 -18.66 -21.03
C ASP A 152 15.85 -17.64 -20.25
N ASP A 153 15.32 -16.45 -19.95
CA ASP A 153 16.08 -15.40 -19.26
C ASP A 153 16.26 -15.76 -17.77
N THR A 154 17.51 -15.76 -17.32
CA THR A 154 17.89 -16.10 -15.94
C THR A 154 17.29 -15.16 -14.90
N HIS A 155 17.02 -13.91 -15.26
CA HIS A 155 16.40 -12.94 -14.35
C HIS A 155 14.95 -13.32 -14.01
N MET A 156 14.28 -14.09 -14.87
CA MET A 156 12.89 -14.53 -14.64
C MET A 156 12.78 -15.60 -13.55
N GLN A 157 13.91 -16.15 -13.07
CA GLN A 157 13.96 -17.17 -12.04
C GLN A 157 14.56 -16.63 -10.74
N GLY A 158 13.95 -16.97 -9.62
CA GLY A 158 14.41 -16.66 -8.27
C GLY A 158 15.34 -17.74 -7.71
N PRO A 159 15.96 -17.49 -6.54
CA PRO A 159 16.71 -18.50 -5.82
C PRO A 159 15.83 -19.72 -5.51
N GLY A 160 16.16 -20.90 -6.04
CA GLY A 160 15.36 -22.11 -5.89
C GLY A 160 14.46 -22.46 -7.09
N GLY A 161 14.53 -21.71 -8.20
CA GLY A 161 13.84 -22.05 -9.44
C GLY A 161 12.38 -21.58 -9.53
N GLN A 162 11.85 -20.88 -8.51
CA GLN A 162 10.55 -20.22 -8.62
C GLN A 162 10.60 -19.05 -9.62
N ARG A 163 9.50 -18.75 -10.32
CA ARG A 163 9.46 -17.60 -11.23
C ARG A 163 9.29 -16.30 -10.45
N ARG A 164 10.00 -15.25 -10.89
CA ARG A 164 9.84 -13.90 -10.36
C ARG A 164 8.60 -13.24 -10.96
N LYS A 165 8.03 -12.29 -10.23
CA LYS A 165 6.90 -11.49 -10.70
C LYS A 165 7.37 -10.47 -11.73
N LEU A 166 6.67 -10.42 -12.86
CA LEU A 166 7.00 -9.60 -14.02
C LEU A 166 5.79 -8.74 -14.42
N VAL A 167 6.06 -7.47 -14.72
CA VAL A 167 5.07 -6.54 -15.29
C VAL A 167 5.34 -6.33 -16.78
N ILE A 168 4.30 -6.42 -17.60
CA ILE A 168 4.39 -6.18 -19.04
C ILE A 168 3.44 -5.03 -19.39
N PHE A 169 4.00 -3.95 -19.94
CA PHE A 169 3.23 -2.79 -20.38
C PHE A 169 3.00 -2.78 -21.90
N THR A 170 1.84 -2.30 -22.31
CA THR A 170 1.48 -2.01 -23.70
C THR A 170 0.59 -0.77 -23.79
N GLU A 171 0.64 -0.02 -24.87
CA GLU A 171 -0.23 1.15 -25.10
C GLU A 171 -1.68 0.73 -25.36
N HIS A 172 -1.91 -0.40 -26.04
CA HIS A 172 -3.21 -0.72 -26.62
C HIS A 172 -3.88 -1.96 -26.00
N ARG A 173 -5.20 -1.88 -25.76
CA ARG A 173 -6.00 -2.99 -25.24
C ARG A 173 -6.03 -4.22 -26.15
N ASP A 174 -6.05 -4.02 -27.46
CA ASP A 174 -6.02 -5.12 -28.43
C ASP A 174 -4.71 -5.92 -28.31
N THR A 175 -3.57 -5.25 -28.12
CA THR A 175 -2.28 -5.90 -27.83
C THR A 175 -2.28 -6.59 -26.48
N LEU A 176 -2.84 -5.97 -25.43
CA LEU A 176 -2.94 -6.59 -24.11
C LEU A 176 -3.71 -7.92 -24.16
N ARG A 177 -4.86 -7.95 -24.85
CA ARG A 177 -5.67 -9.17 -25.00
C ARG A 177 -4.93 -10.25 -25.79
N TYR A 178 -4.27 -9.86 -26.87
CA TYR A 178 -3.41 -10.75 -27.67
C TYR A 178 -2.32 -11.40 -26.81
N LEU A 179 -1.56 -10.59 -26.06
CA LEU A 179 -0.51 -11.09 -25.18
C LEU A 179 -1.06 -11.97 -24.07
N SER A 180 -2.20 -11.61 -23.50
CA SER A 180 -2.84 -12.39 -22.44
C SER A 180 -3.14 -13.82 -22.89
N ALA A 181 -3.79 -13.97 -24.05
CA ALA A 181 -4.09 -15.29 -24.61
C ALA A 181 -2.83 -16.09 -24.94
N ARG A 182 -1.80 -15.43 -25.50
CA ARG A 182 -0.55 -16.09 -25.90
C ARG A 182 0.28 -16.54 -24.70
N ILE A 183 0.38 -15.72 -23.65
CA ILE A 183 1.08 -16.07 -22.39
C ILE A 183 0.33 -17.19 -21.67
N ALA A 184 -1.00 -17.12 -21.57
CA ALA A 184 -1.82 -18.18 -20.98
C ALA A 184 -1.60 -19.52 -21.70
N THR A 185 -1.56 -19.51 -23.03
CA THR A 185 -1.28 -20.70 -23.86
C THR A 185 0.13 -21.24 -23.61
N LEU A 186 1.13 -20.36 -23.53
CA LEU A 186 2.54 -20.73 -23.34
C LEU A 186 2.78 -21.46 -22.00
N PHE A 187 2.11 -21.02 -20.93
CA PHE A 187 2.30 -21.58 -19.59
C PHE A 187 1.21 -22.56 -19.16
N GLY A 188 0.13 -22.70 -19.94
CA GLY A 188 -0.97 -23.65 -19.70
C GLY A 188 -1.77 -23.36 -18.43
N ARG A 189 -1.67 -22.16 -17.86
CA ARG A 189 -2.32 -21.74 -16.60
C ARG A 189 -2.73 -20.27 -16.68
N GLU A 190 -4.00 -20.03 -17.02
CA GLU A 190 -4.57 -18.67 -17.07
C GLU A 190 -4.45 -17.94 -15.72
N GLU A 191 -4.55 -18.69 -14.63
CA GLU A 191 -4.50 -18.16 -13.26
C GLU A 191 -3.13 -17.61 -12.84
N ASN A 192 -2.06 -17.89 -13.60
CA ASN A 192 -0.74 -17.29 -13.38
C ASN A 192 -0.63 -15.84 -13.89
N LEU A 193 -1.63 -15.38 -14.62
CA LEU A 193 -1.65 -14.09 -15.30
C LEU A 193 -2.82 -13.25 -14.80
N VAL A 194 -2.55 -11.98 -14.54
CA VAL A 194 -3.59 -10.97 -14.33
C VAL A 194 -3.36 -9.79 -15.26
N PHE A 195 -4.41 -9.01 -15.50
CA PHE A 195 -4.31 -7.81 -16.33
C PHE A 195 -5.09 -6.64 -15.76
N ILE A 196 -4.64 -5.43 -16.10
CA ILE A 196 -5.26 -4.17 -15.73
C ILE A 196 -5.47 -3.32 -16.99
N ASP A 197 -6.72 -3.07 -17.35
CA ASP A 197 -7.11 -2.17 -18.45
C ASP A 197 -8.17 -1.14 -17.99
N GLY A 198 -8.45 -0.14 -18.83
CA GLY A 198 -9.34 0.98 -18.48
C GLY A 198 -10.77 0.55 -18.15
N SER A 199 -11.19 -0.67 -18.51
CA SER A 199 -12.55 -1.16 -18.24
C SER A 199 -12.76 -1.70 -16.83
N LEU A 200 -11.68 -1.92 -16.06
CA LEU A 200 -11.80 -2.41 -14.68
C LEU A 200 -12.26 -1.30 -13.72
N SER A 201 -13.23 -1.62 -12.85
CA SER A 201 -13.61 -0.76 -11.74
C SER A 201 -12.45 -0.59 -10.75
N ARG A 202 -12.49 0.47 -9.92
CA ARG A 202 -11.44 0.71 -8.90
C ARG A 202 -11.27 -0.46 -7.93
N GLU A 203 -12.35 -1.12 -7.56
CA GLU A 203 -12.33 -2.29 -6.67
C GLU A 203 -11.69 -3.49 -7.37
N ALA A 204 -12.04 -3.75 -8.63
CA ALA A 204 -11.44 -4.82 -9.41
C ALA A 204 -9.93 -4.59 -9.63
N ARG A 205 -9.51 -3.34 -9.91
CA ARG A 205 -8.08 -2.97 -10.01
C ARG A 205 -7.32 -3.28 -8.73
N ARG A 206 -7.88 -2.91 -7.56
CA ARG A 206 -7.27 -3.22 -6.24
C ARG A 206 -7.19 -4.72 -5.97
N ALA A 207 -8.21 -5.49 -6.33
CA ALA A 207 -8.20 -6.94 -6.17
C ALA A 207 -7.14 -7.61 -7.06
N VAL A 208 -6.95 -7.12 -8.29
CA VAL A 208 -5.89 -7.59 -9.18
C VAL A 208 -4.51 -7.23 -8.64
N GLU A 209 -4.31 -6.01 -8.15
CA GLU A 209 -3.06 -5.58 -7.51
C GLU A 209 -2.73 -6.43 -6.28
N ASP A 210 -3.72 -6.70 -5.42
CA ASP A 210 -3.55 -7.55 -4.25
C ASP A 210 -3.17 -9.00 -4.62
N ARG A 211 -3.87 -9.58 -5.62
CA ARG A 211 -3.52 -10.91 -6.15
C ARG A 211 -2.11 -10.94 -6.72
N PHE A 212 -1.75 -9.99 -7.58
CA PHE A 212 -0.40 -9.91 -8.12
C PHE A 212 0.64 -9.73 -7.02
N ARG A 213 0.32 -9.02 -5.94
CA ARG A 213 1.25 -8.82 -4.82
C ARG A 213 1.43 -10.08 -3.98
N ASN A 214 0.34 -10.76 -3.65
CA ASN A 214 0.29 -11.73 -2.55
C ASN A 214 0.20 -13.19 -2.99
N ASP A 215 -0.40 -13.47 -4.15
CA ASP A 215 -0.59 -14.82 -4.65
C ASP A 215 0.71 -15.30 -5.33
N PRO A 216 1.41 -16.31 -4.80
CA PRO A 216 2.67 -16.78 -5.37
C PRO A 216 2.50 -17.45 -6.73
N ASP A 217 1.31 -17.92 -7.09
CA ASP A 217 1.07 -18.56 -8.39
C ASP A 217 0.91 -17.53 -9.53
N VAL A 218 0.59 -16.27 -9.18
CA VAL A 218 0.47 -15.16 -10.14
C VAL A 218 1.84 -14.59 -10.46
N HIS A 219 2.39 -14.87 -11.63
CA HIS A 219 3.72 -14.43 -12.04
C HIS A 219 3.69 -13.20 -12.95
N PHE A 220 2.62 -13.00 -13.71
CA PHE A 220 2.59 -12.00 -14.77
C PHE A 220 1.46 -10.99 -14.54
N LEU A 221 1.77 -9.70 -14.72
CA LEU A 221 0.77 -8.63 -14.78
C LEU A 221 0.90 -7.87 -16.10
N LEU A 222 -0.16 -7.88 -16.91
CA LEU A 222 -0.27 -7.04 -18.11
C LEU A 222 -1.00 -5.74 -17.77
N ALA A 223 -0.48 -4.59 -18.20
CA ALA A 223 -1.15 -3.31 -17.97
C ALA A 223 -1.15 -2.42 -19.21
N THR A 224 -2.26 -1.72 -19.45
CA THR A 224 -2.25 -0.55 -20.35
C THR A 224 -1.85 0.72 -19.60
N ASP A 225 -1.35 1.73 -20.32
CA ASP A 225 -1.01 3.03 -19.73
C ASP A 225 -2.20 3.65 -18.98
N ALA A 226 -3.39 3.56 -19.56
CA ALA A 226 -4.65 4.08 -19.00
C ALA A 226 -5.00 3.53 -17.61
N ALA A 227 -4.61 2.29 -17.35
CA ALA A 227 -5.04 1.59 -16.15
C ALA A 227 -3.88 1.29 -15.18
N GLY A 228 -2.63 1.44 -15.65
CA GLY A 228 -1.41 1.38 -14.85
C GLY A 228 -1.03 2.69 -14.15
N GLU A 229 -1.72 3.80 -14.41
CA GLU A 229 -1.51 5.04 -13.68
C GLU A 229 -2.03 4.93 -12.23
N GLY A 230 -1.14 5.21 -11.26
CA GLY A 230 -1.47 5.29 -9.84
C GLY A 230 -1.39 3.98 -9.04
N ILE A 231 -1.17 2.83 -9.69
CA ILE A 231 -0.99 1.54 -9.00
C ILE A 231 0.42 1.38 -8.41
N ASN A 232 0.55 0.56 -7.36
CA ASN A 232 1.84 0.23 -6.75
C ASN A 232 2.29 -1.18 -7.15
N LEU A 233 3.31 -1.26 -8.02
CA LEU A 233 3.83 -2.52 -8.54
C LEU A 233 5.21 -2.87 -7.98
N GLN A 234 5.66 -2.22 -6.90
CA GLN A 234 6.97 -2.44 -6.26
C GLN A 234 7.28 -3.92 -5.91
N ARG A 235 6.27 -4.79 -5.84
CA ARG A 235 6.48 -6.24 -5.69
C ARG A 235 7.28 -6.85 -6.85
N ALA A 236 7.16 -6.29 -8.04
CA ALA A 236 7.95 -6.67 -9.19
C ALA A 236 9.13 -5.70 -9.36
N HIS A 237 10.28 -6.27 -9.69
CA HIS A 237 11.48 -5.55 -10.13
C HIS A 237 11.83 -5.87 -11.59
N LEU A 238 11.02 -6.69 -12.25
CA LEU A 238 11.16 -7.00 -13.66
C LEU A 238 10.04 -6.32 -14.43
N MET A 239 10.40 -5.60 -15.49
CA MET A 239 9.44 -4.91 -16.35
C MET A 239 9.80 -5.07 -17.83
N ILE A 240 8.79 -5.40 -18.64
CA ILE A 240 8.91 -5.40 -20.10
C ILE A 240 7.98 -4.33 -20.66
N ASN A 241 8.53 -3.40 -21.45
CA ASN A 241 7.73 -2.61 -22.36
C ASN A 241 7.58 -3.39 -23.66
N TYR A 242 6.38 -3.94 -23.89
CA TYR A 242 6.10 -4.59 -25.16
C TYR A 242 6.09 -3.57 -26.29
N ASP A 243 5.55 -2.38 -26.07
CA ASP A 243 5.69 -1.25 -26.99
C ASP A 243 6.10 0.01 -26.22
N LEU A 244 6.68 0.97 -26.95
CA LEU A 244 7.23 2.19 -26.37
C LEU A 244 6.32 3.38 -26.68
N PRO A 245 5.95 4.16 -25.65
CA PRO A 245 5.14 5.33 -25.86
C PRO A 245 5.94 6.43 -26.55
N TRP A 246 5.27 7.15 -27.46
CA TRP A 246 5.87 8.28 -28.18
C TRP A 246 6.05 9.52 -27.30
N ASN A 247 5.49 9.50 -26.09
CA ASN A 247 5.69 10.50 -25.03
C ASN A 247 6.62 9.94 -23.93
N PRO A 248 7.85 10.46 -23.79
CA PRO A 248 8.82 10.02 -22.79
C PRO A 248 8.34 10.09 -21.34
N ASN A 249 7.43 11.03 -21.02
CA ASN A 249 6.81 11.10 -19.69
C ASN A 249 6.11 9.78 -19.32
N ARG A 250 5.45 9.13 -20.28
CA ARG A 250 4.76 7.85 -20.02
C ARG A 250 5.77 6.75 -19.70
N LEU A 251 6.93 6.74 -20.35
CA LEU A 251 7.99 5.76 -20.07
C LEU A 251 8.56 5.92 -18.66
N GLU A 252 8.87 7.15 -18.24
CA GLU A 252 9.27 7.48 -16.86
C GLU A 252 8.20 7.05 -15.86
N GLN A 253 6.92 7.33 -16.16
CA GLN A 253 5.81 6.95 -15.29
C GLN A 253 5.62 5.44 -15.17
N ARG A 254 5.85 4.65 -16.23
CA ARG A 254 5.80 3.19 -16.17
C ARG A 254 6.92 2.65 -15.27
N PHE A 255 8.15 3.15 -15.44
CA PHE A 255 9.28 2.78 -14.59
C PHE A 255 9.03 3.14 -13.13
N GLY A 256 8.48 4.33 -12.87
CA GLY A 256 8.06 4.79 -11.55
C GLY A 256 6.92 3.98 -10.90
N ARG A 257 6.37 2.94 -11.54
CA ARG A 257 5.45 1.97 -10.89
C ARG A 257 6.18 0.89 -10.11
N ILE A 258 7.39 0.53 -10.53
CA ILE A 258 8.24 -0.50 -9.91
C ILE A 258 9.47 0.11 -9.20
N HIS A 259 9.97 1.25 -9.70
CA HIS A 259 11.11 1.98 -9.17
C HIS A 259 10.61 3.15 -8.29
N ARG A 260 10.47 2.87 -7.00
CA ARG A 260 9.99 3.81 -5.98
C ARG A 260 10.78 3.61 -4.69
N ILE A 261 10.75 4.62 -3.81
CA ILE A 261 11.34 4.53 -2.47
C ILE A 261 10.84 3.26 -1.76
N GLY A 262 11.79 2.44 -1.28
CA GLY A 262 11.53 1.13 -0.66
C GLY A 262 11.74 -0.08 -1.58
N GLN A 263 12.04 0.11 -2.87
CA GLN A 263 12.52 -0.98 -3.72
C GLN A 263 13.98 -1.32 -3.37
N THR A 264 14.23 -2.59 -3.02
CA THR A 264 15.57 -3.07 -2.61
C THR A 264 16.25 -3.91 -3.67
N GLU A 265 15.48 -4.49 -4.60
CA GLU A 265 16.00 -5.25 -5.73
C GLU A 265 16.37 -4.34 -6.89
N VAL A 266 17.38 -4.73 -7.67
CA VAL A 266 17.72 -4.04 -8.92
C VAL A 266 16.57 -4.19 -9.91
N CYS A 267 16.02 -3.07 -10.38
CA CYS A 267 14.98 -3.08 -11.40
C CYS A 267 15.59 -3.38 -12.78
N HIS A 268 15.11 -4.44 -13.43
CA HIS A 268 15.47 -4.79 -14.80
C HIS A 268 14.35 -4.39 -15.76
N LEU A 269 14.71 -3.64 -16.80
CA LEU A 269 13.79 -3.15 -17.81
C LEU A 269 14.20 -3.67 -19.19
N TRP A 270 13.27 -4.33 -19.89
CA TRP A 270 13.44 -4.70 -21.30
C TRP A 270 12.49 -3.87 -22.17
N ASN A 271 13.02 -3.28 -23.24
CA ASN A 271 12.24 -2.54 -24.23
C ASN A 271 12.26 -3.31 -25.54
N LEU A 272 11.11 -3.83 -25.99
CA LEU A 272 11.01 -4.56 -27.24
C LEU A 272 10.85 -3.59 -28.42
N VAL A 273 11.91 -3.49 -29.23
CA VAL A 273 11.96 -2.59 -30.40
C VAL A 273 12.27 -3.41 -31.65
N ALA A 274 11.55 -3.16 -32.74
CA ALA A 274 11.84 -3.77 -34.03
C ALA A 274 12.93 -2.96 -34.76
N ALA A 275 14.14 -3.50 -34.87
CA ALA A 275 15.29 -2.76 -35.41
C ALA A 275 15.14 -2.37 -36.90
N ASP A 276 14.50 -3.22 -37.71
CA ASP A 276 14.29 -2.98 -39.14
C ASP A 276 13.08 -2.08 -39.45
N THR A 277 12.75 -1.15 -38.55
CA THR A 277 11.65 -0.19 -38.73
C THR A 277 12.14 1.25 -38.62
N ARG A 278 11.41 2.18 -39.27
CA ARG A 278 11.79 3.60 -39.31
C ARG A 278 11.76 4.22 -37.91
N GLU A 279 10.72 3.92 -37.13
CA GLU A 279 10.64 4.33 -35.73
C GLU A 279 11.63 3.57 -34.82
N GLY A 280 11.89 2.30 -35.10
CA GLY A 280 12.79 1.46 -34.33
C GLY A 280 14.22 1.98 -34.31
N TYR A 281 14.68 2.55 -35.43
CA TYR A 281 15.97 3.23 -35.53
C TYR A 281 16.12 4.41 -34.56
N VAL A 282 15.09 5.26 -34.43
CA VAL A 282 15.10 6.39 -33.49
C VAL A 282 15.13 5.88 -32.04
N TYR A 283 14.32 4.86 -31.73
CA TYR A 283 14.31 4.26 -30.40
C TYR A 283 15.61 3.55 -30.06
N GLU A 284 16.23 2.84 -31.00
CA GLU A 284 17.51 2.17 -30.78
C GLU A 284 18.60 3.19 -30.42
N ARG A 285 18.67 4.33 -31.13
CA ARG A 285 19.60 5.41 -30.79
C ARG A 285 19.33 5.99 -29.40
N LEU A 286 18.07 6.30 -29.12
CA LEU A 286 17.63 6.86 -27.85
C LEU A 286 17.98 5.93 -26.67
N LEU A 287 17.61 4.66 -26.76
CA LEU A 287 17.83 3.68 -25.71
C LEU A 287 19.31 3.43 -25.46
N ARG A 288 20.14 3.33 -26.52
CA ARG A 288 21.61 3.23 -26.37
C ARG A 288 22.20 4.44 -25.65
N LYS A 289 21.73 5.64 -25.97
CA LYS A 289 22.20 6.87 -25.33
C LYS A 289 21.77 6.93 -23.86
N LEU A 290 20.53 6.57 -23.56
CA LEU A 290 20.03 6.47 -22.19
C LEU A 290 20.77 5.43 -21.35
N GLU A 291 21.12 4.27 -21.92
CA GLU A 291 21.91 3.26 -21.24
C GLU A 291 23.32 3.77 -20.92
N ALA A 292 23.97 4.44 -21.89
CA ALA A 292 25.31 5.01 -21.70
C ALA A 292 25.33 6.11 -20.61
N GLU A 293 24.33 7.01 -20.59
CA GLU A 293 24.24 8.04 -19.56
C GLU A 293 23.74 7.47 -18.21
N GLY A 294 22.88 6.45 -18.23
CA GLY A 294 22.41 5.71 -17.07
C GLY A 294 23.54 5.08 -16.28
N GLN A 295 24.48 4.42 -16.97
CA GLN A 295 25.69 3.87 -16.34
C GLN A 295 26.59 4.96 -15.74
N ALA A 296 26.63 6.15 -16.34
CA ALA A 296 27.45 7.26 -15.85
C ALA A 296 26.82 8.03 -14.65
N LEU A 297 25.51 7.89 -14.44
CA LEU A 297 24.72 8.66 -13.46
C LEU A 297 23.92 7.76 -12.50
N ASN A 298 24.40 6.54 -12.25
CA ASN A 298 23.78 5.56 -11.34
C ASN A 298 22.26 5.37 -11.57
N GLY A 299 21.81 5.38 -12.83
CA GLY A 299 20.41 5.11 -13.20
C GLY A 299 19.44 6.29 -13.07
N GLN A 300 19.87 7.46 -12.59
CA GLN A 300 18.97 8.62 -12.33
C GLN A 300 18.43 9.30 -13.60
N VAL A 301 18.94 8.95 -14.78
CA VAL A 301 18.52 9.52 -16.08
C VAL A 301 17.05 9.22 -16.38
N PHE A 302 16.55 8.07 -15.92
CA PHE A 302 15.16 7.67 -16.13
C PHE A 302 14.16 8.56 -15.39
N ASP A 303 14.58 9.22 -14.31
CA ASP A 303 13.75 10.13 -13.51
C ASP A 303 13.64 11.54 -14.11
N VAL A 304 14.21 11.80 -15.29
CA VAL A 304 14.14 13.11 -15.95
C VAL A 304 13.79 13.02 -17.43
N LEU A 305 13.40 11.84 -17.92
CA LEU A 305 13.06 11.62 -19.34
C LEU A 305 12.03 12.61 -19.86
N GLY A 306 11.02 12.92 -19.04
CA GLY A 306 10.01 13.90 -19.37
C GLY A 306 10.55 15.28 -19.71
N GLN A 307 11.56 15.72 -18.95
CA GLN A 307 12.14 17.05 -19.04
C GLN A 307 13.15 17.17 -20.20
N LEU A 308 13.81 16.07 -20.57
CA LEU A 308 14.79 16.05 -21.66
C LEU A 308 14.15 16.39 -23.03
N PHE A 309 12.90 15.99 -23.26
CA PHE A 309 12.22 16.15 -24.55
C PHE A 309 11.21 17.31 -24.58
N GLN A 310 11.25 18.25 -23.62
CA GLN A 310 10.36 19.42 -23.63
C GLN A 310 10.59 20.36 -24.82
N GLN A 311 11.85 20.55 -25.24
CA GLN A 311 12.19 21.46 -26.35
C GLN A 311 12.12 20.79 -27.72
N THR A 312 12.22 19.46 -27.78
CA THR A 312 12.13 18.70 -29.03
C THR A 312 11.33 17.44 -28.77
N PRO A 313 10.00 17.47 -28.98
CA PRO A 313 9.14 16.34 -28.67
C PRO A 313 9.55 15.09 -29.45
N LEU A 314 9.76 13.97 -28.76
CA LEU A 314 10.18 12.69 -29.37
C LEU A 314 9.26 12.27 -30.52
N ARG A 315 7.94 12.47 -30.36
CA ARG A 315 6.93 12.28 -31.41
C ARG A 315 7.30 12.94 -32.73
N GLN A 316 7.79 14.19 -32.71
CA GLN A 316 8.10 14.92 -33.94
C GLN A 316 9.22 14.22 -34.70
N LEU A 317 10.23 13.72 -33.97
CA LEU A 317 11.32 12.93 -34.54
C LEU A 317 10.82 11.61 -35.13
N LEU A 318 9.87 10.94 -34.47
CA LEU A 318 9.26 9.69 -34.94
C LEU A 318 8.40 9.90 -36.20
N ILE A 319 7.58 10.95 -36.25
CA ILE A 319 6.82 11.32 -37.46
C ILE A 319 7.77 11.62 -38.61
N GLU A 320 8.83 12.39 -38.36
CA GLU A 320 9.83 12.71 -39.37
C GLU A 320 10.53 11.45 -39.89
N ALA A 321 10.90 10.52 -39.00
CA ALA A 321 11.48 9.23 -39.37
C ALA A 321 10.53 8.40 -40.23
N VAL A 322 9.25 8.32 -39.88
CA VAL A 322 8.23 7.58 -40.66
C VAL A 322 8.07 8.16 -42.06
N ARG A 323 8.10 9.50 -42.20
CA ARG A 323 7.89 10.20 -43.48
C ARG A 323 9.14 10.19 -44.38
N TYR A 324 10.30 10.48 -43.81
CA TYR A 324 11.52 10.81 -44.56
C TYR A 324 12.74 9.96 -44.18
N GLY A 325 12.57 8.97 -43.31
CA GLY A 325 13.66 8.12 -42.79
C GLY A 325 14.36 7.25 -43.82
N ASP A 326 14.02 7.31 -45.10
CA ASP A 326 14.81 6.69 -46.17
C ASP A 326 15.97 7.60 -46.65
N GLN A 327 15.95 8.90 -46.29
CA GLN A 327 16.97 9.88 -46.68
C GLN A 327 18.15 9.88 -45.67
N PRO A 328 19.40 9.65 -46.11
CA PRO A 328 20.56 9.59 -45.22
C PRO A 328 20.78 10.87 -44.40
N ALA A 329 20.54 12.04 -44.98
CA ALA A 329 20.70 13.32 -44.30
C ALA A 329 19.70 13.50 -43.15
N VAL A 330 18.45 13.04 -43.33
CA VAL A 330 17.41 13.09 -42.29
C VAL A 330 17.76 12.15 -41.15
N ARG A 331 18.22 10.93 -41.46
CA ARG A 331 18.71 9.98 -40.45
C ARG A 331 19.81 10.57 -39.56
N ALA A 332 20.85 11.15 -40.17
CA ALA A 332 21.95 11.75 -39.44
C ALA A 332 21.49 12.91 -38.52
N ARG A 333 20.54 13.74 -39.00
CA ARG A 333 19.95 14.81 -38.19
C ARG A 333 19.17 14.28 -36.99
N LEU A 334 18.35 13.25 -37.19
CA LEU A 334 17.58 12.61 -36.12
C LEU A 334 18.50 12.04 -35.04
N GLU A 335 19.58 11.35 -35.41
CA GLU A 335 20.58 10.84 -34.45
C GLU A 335 21.20 11.97 -33.63
N GLN A 336 21.68 13.03 -34.29
CA GLN A 336 22.29 14.16 -33.62
C GLN A 336 21.31 14.86 -32.66
N THR A 337 20.04 14.91 -33.02
CA THR A 337 19.00 15.55 -32.20
C THR A 337 18.71 14.74 -30.94
N VAL A 338 18.64 13.41 -31.06
CA VAL A 338 18.51 12.49 -29.92
C VAL A 338 19.73 12.58 -28.99
N ASP A 339 20.94 12.63 -29.56
CA ASP A 339 22.17 12.75 -28.76
C ASP A 339 22.22 14.05 -27.95
N ASN A 340 21.83 15.17 -28.56
CA ASN A 340 21.80 16.48 -27.91
C ASN A 340 20.72 16.57 -26.83
N ALA A 341 19.56 15.93 -27.05
CA ALA A 341 18.46 15.92 -26.08
C ALA A 341 18.86 15.16 -24.79
N VAL A 342 19.65 14.10 -24.93
CA VAL A 342 20.15 13.27 -23.83
C VAL A 342 21.63 13.59 -23.53
N ASP A 343 21.98 14.87 -23.54
CA ASP A 343 23.33 15.31 -23.17
C ASP A 343 23.58 15.15 -21.65
N ARG A 344 24.78 14.68 -21.30
CA ARG A 344 25.15 14.35 -19.92
C ARG A 344 25.03 15.53 -18.97
N GLN A 345 25.44 16.72 -19.39
CA GLN A 345 25.44 17.89 -18.51
C GLN A 345 24.01 18.31 -18.20
N ARG A 346 23.16 18.33 -19.22
CA ARG A 346 21.72 18.64 -19.07
C ARG A 346 21.01 17.65 -18.16
N VAL A 347 21.31 16.35 -18.26
CA VAL A 347 20.72 15.33 -17.38
C VAL A 347 21.10 15.59 -15.91
N ARG A 348 22.38 15.92 -15.62
CA ARG A 348 22.82 16.22 -14.25
C ARG A 348 22.10 17.42 -13.65
N GLU A 349 21.99 18.52 -14.41
CA GLU A 349 21.35 19.76 -13.95
C GLU A 349 19.88 19.52 -13.52
N LEU A 350 19.15 18.68 -14.27
CA LEU A 350 17.76 18.35 -13.97
C LEU A 350 17.61 17.47 -12.72
N VAL A 351 18.54 16.52 -12.52
CA VAL A 351 18.54 15.65 -11.34
C VAL A 351 18.81 16.46 -10.06
N GLU A 352 19.79 17.37 -10.09
CA GLU A 352 20.14 18.22 -8.94
C GLU A 352 18.97 19.14 -8.53
N ALA A 353 18.28 19.74 -9.51
CA ALA A 353 17.12 20.59 -9.25
C ALA A 353 15.96 19.86 -8.53
N ARG A 354 15.77 18.56 -8.80
CA ARG A 354 14.69 17.75 -8.20
C ARG A 354 14.96 17.40 -6.73
N SER A 355 16.23 17.27 -6.34
CA SER A 355 16.61 16.91 -4.96
C SER A 355 16.38 18.03 -3.94
N LEU A 356 16.40 19.30 -4.36
CA LEU A 356 16.31 20.46 -3.48
C LEU A 356 14.88 20.77 -3.00
N ALA A 357 13.85 20.20 -3.64
CA ALA A 357 12.44 20.50 -3.34
C ALA A 357 11.82 19.65 -2.21
N ALA A 358 12.57 18.72 -1.62
CA ALA A 358 11.99 17.63 -0.83
C ALA A 358 12.05 17.76 0.70
N GLU A 359 12.62 18.81 1.31
CA GLU A 359 12.77 18.83 2.78
C GLU A 359 12.42 20.18 3.44
N THR A 360 11.44 20.16 4.34
CA THR A 360 11.61 20.52 5.78
C THR A 360 10.32 20.32 6.58
N LEU A 361 10.39 19.55 7.66
CA LEU A 361 9.38 19.47 8.73
C LEU A 361 9.98 20.06 10.02
N ASP A 362 9.14 20.73 10.83
CA ASP A 362 9.50 21.48 12.04
C ASP A 362 9.95 20.57 13.22
N LEU A 363 11.11 20.88 13.81
CA LEU A 363 11.82 20.08 14.83
C LEU A 363 11.03 19.90 16.14
N ARG A 364 10.26 20.90 16.59
CA ARG A 364 9.50 20.80 17.86
C ARG A 364 8.25 19.92 17.76
N GLN A 365 7.64 19.83 16.58
CA GLN A 365 6.57 18.87 16.32
C GLN A 365 7.11 17.44 16.28
N ILE A 366 8.33 17.24 15.76
CA ILE A 366 8.99 15.94 15.70
C ILE A 366 9.23 15.38 17.11
N GLU A 367 9.69 16.20 18.05
CA GLU A 367 9.96 15.76 19.44
C GLU A 367 8.69 15.32 20.19
N ARG A 368 7.59 16.07 20.08
CA ARG A 368 6.31 15.69 20.72
C ARG A 368 5.70 14.44 20.09
N ILE A 369 5.76 14.35 18.75
CA ILE A 369 5.32 13.16 18.01
C ILE A 369 6.18 11.94 18.40
N ARG A 370 7.48 12.13 18.59
CA ARG A 370 8.41 11.07 18.99
C ARG A 370 8.10 10.51 20.38
N ALA A 371 7.95 11.36 21.39
CA ALA A 371 7.64 10.90 22.75
C ALA A 371 6.29 10.17 22.82
N ASP A 372 5.29 10.65 22.08
CA ASP A 372 4.01 9.94 21.95
C ASP A 372 4.20 8.59 21.22
N MET A 373 4.95 8.56 20.11
CA MET A 373 5.26 7.33 19.37
C MET A 373 6.00 6.29 20.22
N GLU A 374 6.95 6.71 21.07
CA GLU A 374 7.70 5.83 21.97
C GLU A 374 6.78 5.20 23.03
N ARG A 375 5.91 6.00 23.68
CA ARG A 375 4.88 5.45 24.60
C ARG A 375 3.91 4.51 23.91
N TYR A 376 3.50 4.83 22.67
CA TYR A 376 2.63 3.95 21.89
C TYR A 376 3.34 2.68 21.41
N ALA A 377 4.66 2.71 21.18
CA ALA A 377 5.44 1.53 20.82
C ALA A 377 5.58 0.56 22.01
N ALA A 378 5.83 1.08 23.22
CA ALA A 378 5.85 0.26 24.44
C ALA A 378 4.48 -0.38 24.74
N ARG A 379 3.39 0.36 24.51
CA ARG A 379 2.00 -0.13 24.68
C ARG A 379 1.48 -0.93 23.50
N ARG A 380 2.23 -1.07 22.40
CA ARG A 380 1.73 -1.74 21.20
C ARG A 380 1.70 -3.24 21.46
N LEU A 381 0.54 -3.86 21.22
CA LEU A 381 0.42 -5.31 21.07
C LEU A 381 1.25 -5.85 19.88
N GLN A 382 1.86 -5.00 19.07
CA GLN A 382 2.68 -5.38 17.91
C GLN A 382 4.17 -5.18 18.18
N PRO A 383 5.05 -6.06 17.68
CA PRO A 383 4.76 -7.20 16.80
C PRO A 383 4.38 -8.50 17.53
N HIS A 384 4.85 -8.70 18.76
CA HIS A 384 4.91 -10.04 19.38
C HIS A 384 3.57 -10.58 19.89
N TYR A 385 2.69 -9.75 20.47
CA TYR A 385 1.37 -10.24 20.89
C TYR A 385 0.52 -10.66 19.69
N ILE A 386 0.57 -9.90 18.59
CA ILE A 386 -0.16 -10.26 17.37
C ILE A 386 0.41 -11.53 16.75
N GLN A 387 1.73 -11.67 16.69
CA GLN A 387 2.35 -12.90 16.21
C GLN A 387 1.89 -14.11 17.03
N SER A 388 2.04 -14.04 18.36
CA SER A 388 1.68 -15.14 19.26
C SER A 388 0.20 -15.50 19.16
N PHE A 389 -0.69 -14.49 19.22
CA PHE A 389 -2.12 -14.70 19.04
C PHE A 389 -2.44 -15.30 17.67
N PHE A 390 -1.91 -14.71 16.60
CA PHE A 390 -2.26 -15.11 15.24
C PHE A 390 -1.84 -16.54 14.96
N LEU A 391 -0.62 -16.94 15.31
CA LEU A 391 -0.13 -18.29 15.03
C LEU A 391 -0.97 -19.36 15.73
N GLU A 392 -1.30 -19.15 17.02
CA GLU A 392 -2.15 -20.06 17.79
C GLU A 392 -3.59 -20.09 17.28
N ALA A 393 -4.20 -18.92 17.09
CA ALA A 393 -5.57 -18.81 16.59
C ALA A 393 -5.70 -19.38 15.18
N PHE A 394 -4.72 -19.12 14.31
CA PHE A 394 -4.72 -19.64 12.95
C PHE A 394 -4.58 -21.17 12.94
N ALA A 395 -3.74 -21.74 13.81
CA ALA A 395 -3.62 -23.19 13.99
C ALA A 395 -4.92 -23.81 14.52
N LEU A 396 -5.56 -23.19 15.52
CA LEU A 396 -6.85 -23.63 16.08
C LEU A 396 -7.96 -23.68 15.03
N LEU A 397 -7.92 -22.76 14.05
CA LEU A 397 -8.86 -22.70 12.94
C LEU A 397 -8.45 -23.59 11.74
N GLY A 398 -7.45 -24.45 11.92
CA GLY A 398 -6.98 -25.42 10.92
C GLY A 398 -6.00 -24.87 9.89
N GLY A 399 -5.48 -23.66 10.09
CA GLY A 399 -4.42 -23.06 9.28
C GLY A 399 -3.03 -23.53 9.69
N ALA A 400 -2.04 -23.35 8.81
CA ALA A 400 -0.64 -23.65 9.13
C ALA A 400 0.28 -22.55 8.60
N ALA A 401 1.14 -22.02 9.48
CA ALA A 401 2.18 -21.07 9.15
C ALA A 401 3.52 -21.62 9.63
N HIS A 402 4.52 -21.62 8.75
CA HIS A 402 5.85 -22.16 9.05
C HIS A 402 6.89 -21.07 8.95
N GLU A 403 7.73 -20.95 9.97
CA GLU A 403 8.88 -20.04 9.93
C GLU A 403 9.86 -20.50 8.85
N ARG A 404 10.31 -19.55 8.02
CA ARG A 404 11.26 -19.81 6.94
C ARG A 404 12.57 -19.08 7.17
N GLU A 405 12.47 -17.88 7.70
CA GLU A 405 13.56 -17.03 8.17
C GLU A 405 13.12 -16.43 9.51
N PRO A 406 14.06 -15.99 10.37
CA PRO A 406 13.74 -15.39 11.66
C PRO A 406 12.66 -14.30 11.53
N GLY A 407 11.51 -14.51 12.18
CA GLY A 407 10.36 -13.59 12.19
C GLY A 407 9.57 -13.49 10.87
N ARG A 408 9.87 -14.31 9.85
CA ARG A 408 9.19 -14.33 8.55
C ARG A 408 8.65 -15.72 8.23
N PHE A 409 7.33 -15.81 8.11
CA PHE A 409 6.60 -17.07 8.00
C PHE A 409 6.03 -17.28 6.59
N ARG A 410 5.83 -18.54 6.18
CA ARG A 410 5.11 -18.91 4.96
C ARG A 410 3.79 -19.57 5.35
N VAL A 411 2.70 -19.16 4.71
CA VAL A 411 1.37 -19.79 4.84
C VAL A 411 1.09 -20.59 3.59
N THR A 412 1.15 -21.92 3.68
CA THR A 412 0.93 -22.81 2.54
C THR A 412 -0.54 -23.04 2.23
N HIS A 413 -1.40 -22.95 3.24
CA HIS A 413 -2.83 -23.13 3.08
C HIS A 413 -3.62 -22.29 4.08
N VAL A 414 -4.58 -21.53 3.56
CA VAL A 414 -5.62 -20.85 4.33
C VAL A 414 -6.93 -21.64 4.21
N PRO A 415 -7.46 -22.16 5.34
CA PRO A 415 -8.71 -22.90 5.40
C PRO A 415 -9.86 -22.23 4.66
N ALA A 416 -10.73 -23.06 4.06
CA ALA A 416 -11.93 -22.57 3.37
C ALA A 416 -12.85 -21.76 4.31
N LEU A 417 -12.99 -22.22 5.56
CA LEU A 417 -13.75 -21.53 6.61
C LEU A 417 -13.36 -20.05 6.74
N LEU A 418 -12.06 -19.74 6.81
CA LEU A 418 -11.57 -18.37 6.90
C LEU A 418 -11.89 -17.58 5.62
N ARG A 419 -11.66 -18.16 4.44
CA ARG A 419 -11.92 -17.47 3.17
C ARG A 419 -13.40 -17.20 2.94
N ASP A 420 -14.28 -18.10 3.36
CA ASP A 420 -15.72 -17.95 3.23
C ASP A 420 -16.26 -16.96 4.27
N HIS A 421 -15.74 -16.97 5.50
CA HIS A 421 -16.06 -15.97 6.53
C HIS A 421 -15.65 -14.56 6.11
N ALA A 422 -14.45 -14.39 5.53
CA ALA A 422 -13.99 -13.11 4.99
C ALA A 422 -14.94 -12.51 3.94
N ARG A 423 -15.53 -13.37 3.09
CA ARG A 423 -16.54 -12.94 2.11
C ARG A 423 -17.86 -12.54 2.79
N ALA A 424 -18.27 -13.28 3.82
CA ALA A 424 -19.50 -13.01 4.56
C ALA A 424 -19.46 -11.68 5.32
N ILE A 425 -18.34 -11.36 5.97
CA ILE A 425 -18.16 -10.10 6.71
C ILE A 425 -17.81 -8.90 5.81
N GLY A 426 -17.74 -9.11 4.49
CA GLY A 426 -17.53 -8.04 3.51
C GLY A 426 -16.15 -7.40 3.57
N VAL A 427 -15.09 -8.16 3.89
CA VAL A 427 -13.73 -7.62 3.89
C VAL A 427 -13.39 -7.07 2.51
N THR A 428 -12.85 -5.85 2.46
CA THR A 428 -12.63 -5.10 1.21
C THR A 428 -11.66 -5.78 0.25
N LEU A 429 -10.73 -6.57 0.78
CA LEU A 429 -9.77 -7.38 0.01
C LEU A 429 -9.97 -8.86 0.34
N PRO A 430 -9.96 -9.74 -0.67
CA PRO A 430 -10.16 -11.17 -0.46
C PRO A 430 -8.97 -11.78 0.30
N VAL A 431 -9.27 -12.69 1.22
CA VAL A 431 -8.25 -13.52 1.85
C VAL A 431 -7.72 -14.56 0.85
N GLN A 432 -6.40 -14.57 0.65
CA GLN A 432 -5.74 -15.44 -0.32
C GLN A 432 -5.70 -16.89 0.18
N ARG A 433 -5.51 -17.86 -0.74
CA ARG A 433 -5.39 -19.28 -0.40
C ARG A 433 -4.07 -19.63 0.28
N GLN A 434 -3.04 -18.85 0.03
CA GLN A 434 -1.68 -19.01 0.53
C GLN A 434 -0.96 -17.66 0.50
N TYR A 435 0.09 -17.52 1.30
CA TYR A 435 0.94 -16.34 1.36
C TYR A 435 2.41 -16.77 1.32
N GLU A 436 3.15 -16.25 0.35
CA GLU A 436 4.56 -16.59 0.14
C GLU A 436 5.43 -16.22 1.36
N ARG A 437 5.20 -15.01 1.88
CA ARG A 437 5.83 -14.53 3.10
C ARG A 437 4.92 -13.58 3.86
N ILE A 438 4.85 -13.78 5.18
CA ILE A 438 4.18 -12.90 6.13
C ILE A 438 5.14 -12.53 7.26
N CYS A 439 4.92 -11.37 7.88
CA CYS A 439 5.66 -10.90 9.04
C CYS A 439 4.73 -10.10 9.96
N PHE A 440 5.12 -9.95 11.22
CA PHE A 440 4.37 -9.19 12.22
C PHE A 440 5.09 -7.91 12.65
N ASP A 441 6.33 -7.74 12.20
CA ASP A 441 7.17 -6.57 12.38
C ASP A 441 7.36 -5.84 11.05
N LYS A 442 7.24 -4.51 11.09
CA LYS A 442 7.41 -3.65 9.93
C LYS A 442 8.85 -3.69 9.40
N ALA A 443 9.85 -3.88 10.28
CA ALA A 443 11.25 -3.99 9.88
C ALA A 443 11.52 -5.26 9.04
N LEU A 444 10.67 -6.28 9.16
CA LEU A 444 10.81 -7.56 8.47
C LEU A 444 9.98 -7.67 7.17
N ILE A 445 9.38 -6.55 6.74
CA ILE A 445 8.66 -6.46 5.45
C ILE A 445 9.65 -6.60 4.29
N GLU A 446 10.80 -5.94 4.41
CA GLU A 446 11.84 -5.91 3.38
C GLU A 446 12.60 -7.25 3.32
N GLY A 447 13.11 -7.57 2.13
CA GLY A 447 13.86 -8.79 1.84
C GLY A 447 13.16 -9.68 0.80
N PRO A 448 13.90 -10.34 -0.11
CA PRO A 448 13.33 -11.15 -1.18
C PRO A 448 12.85 -12.51 -0.66
N PRO A 449 11.56 -12.89 -0.79
CA PRO A 449 10.44 -12.14 -1.35
C PRO A 449 9.74 -11.26 -0.30
N LEU A 450 9.35 -10.00 -0.59
CA LEU A 450 8.71 -9.08 0.39
C LEU A 450 7.66 -9.79 1.25
N ALA A 451 7.68 -9.52 2.56
CA ALA A 451 6.72 -10.10 3.48
C ALA A 451 5.46 -9.22 3.61
N GLN A 452 4.31 -9.87 3.68
CA GLN A 452 3.06 -9.19 3.98
C GLN A 452 2.98 -8.91 5.48
N PHE A 453 2.72 -7.65 5.82
CA PHE A 453 2.62 -7.22 7.21
C PHE A 453 1.25 -7.56 7.79
N ILE A 454 1.20 -8.56 8.65
CA ILE A 454 -0.02 -9.01 9.33
C ILE A 454 -0.23 -8.10 10.54
N CYS A 455 -1.13 -7.13 10.36
CA CYS A 455 -1.48 -6.13 11.36
C CYS A 455 -2.99 -5.91 11.39
N PRO A 456 -3.54 -5.22 12.42
CA PRO A 456 -4.96 -4.84 12.42
C PRO A 456 -5.32 -4.09 11.14
N GLY A 457 -6.43 -4.46 10.50
CA GLY A 457 -6.81 -3.98 9.17
C GLY A 457 -6.35 -4.89 8.02
N HIS A 458 -5.47 -5.86 8.29
CA HIS A 458 -5.12 -6.88 7.29
C HIS A 458 -6.23 -7.94 7.21
N PRO A 459 -6.77 -8.25 6.02
CA PRO A 459 -7.91 -9.15 5.84
C PRO A 459 -7.79 -10.49 6.59
N LEU A 460 -6.62 -11.12 6.51
CA LEU A 460 -6.37 -12.40 7.16
C LEU A 460 -6.42 -12.31 8.69
N LEU A 461 -5.85 -11.27 9.29
CA LEU A 461 -5.86 -11.11 10.75
C LEU A 461 -7.27 -10.78 11.23
N ASP A 462 -7.93 -9.81 10.58
CA ASP A 462 -9.27 -9.37 10.97
C ASP A 462 -10.27 -10.53 10.89
N THR A 463 -10.14 -11.38 9.87
CA THR A 463 -10.98 -12.58 9.72
C THR A 463 -10.71 -13.61 10.82
N VAL A 464 -9.45 -13.85 11.18
CA VAL A 464 -9.09 -14.75 12.29
C VAL A 464 -9.64 -14.21 13.62
N VAL A 465 -9.46 -12.92 13.88
CA VAL A 465 -9.96 -12.26 15.09
C VAL A 465 -11.49 -12.37 15.18
N ASP A 466 -12.20 -12.03 14.11
CA ASP A 466 -13.66 -12.03 14.09
C ASP A 466 -14.22 -13.45 14.30
N LEU A 467 -13.61 -14.46 13.69
CA LEU A 467 -14.06 -15.84 13.82
C LEU A 467 -13.78 -16.41 15.23
N ILE A 468 -12.60 -16.13 15.80
CA ILE A 468 -12.31 -16.49 17.19
C ILE A 468 -13.29 -15.81 18.15
N GLN A 469 -13.57 -14.52 17.96
CA GLN A 469 -14.56 -13.82 18.77
C GLN A 469 -15.94 -14.44 18.61
N ALA A 470 -16.40 -14.71 17.38
CA ALA A 470 -17.70 -15.34 17.14
C ALA A 470 -17.83 -16.72 17.82
N GLN A 471 -16.75 -17.52 17.82
CA GLN A 471 -16.76 -18.86 18.40
C GLN A 471 -16.66 -18.86 19.94
N TYR A 472 -15.87 -17.94 20.52
CA TYR A 472 -15.53 -17.99 21.95
C TYR A 472 -16.08 -16.82 22.79
N HIS A 473 -16.84 -15.90 22.21
CA HIS A 473 -17.52 -14.82 22.95
C HIS A 473 -18.40 -15.33 24.10
N PRO A 474 -19.19 -16.41 23.97
CA PRO A 474 -19.96 -16.94 25.11
C PRO A 474 -19.07 -17.34 26.29
N LEU A 475 -17.87 -17.87 26.02
CA LEU A 475 -16.91 -18.26 27.06
C LEU A 475 -16.30 -17.03 27.75
N LEU A 476 -15.94 -15.99 26.99
CA LEU A 476 -15.47 -14.72 27.54
C LEU A 476 -16.51 -14.07 28.47
N ARG A 477 -17.80 -14.19 28.13
CA ARG A 477 -18.91 -13.69 28.95
C ARG A 477 -19.22 -14.55 30.17
N ALA A 478 -19.02 -15.87 30.08
CA ALA A 478 -19.14 -16.76 31.24
C ALA A 478 -18.06 -16.49 32.31
N GLY A 479 -16.92 -15.97 31.86
CA GLY A 479 -15.80 -15.55 32.70
C GLY A 479 -14.90 -16.70 33.17
N ALA A 480 -13.84 -16.36 33.90
CA ALA A 480 -12.84 -17.31 34.38
C ALA A 480 -12.38 -17.00 35.80
N TYR A 481 -11.90 -18.03 36.51
CA TYR A 481 -11.09 -17.84 37.71
C TYR A 481 -9.63 -17.67 37.31
N LEU A 482 -9.01 -16.58 37.76
CA LEU A 482 -7.60 -16.29 37.59
C LEU A 482 -6.97 -16.12 38.96
N VAL A 483 -5.73 -16.58 39.15
CA VAL A 483 -5.00 -16.44 40.40
C VAL A 483 -3.92 -15.40 40.22
N ASP A 484 -3.90 -14.41 41.12
CA ASP A 484 -2.80 -13.46 41.24
C ASP A 484 -1.74 -14.03 42.20
N PRO A 485 -0.57 -14.47 41.69
CA PRO A 485 0.47 -15.05 42.52
C PRO A 485 1.21 -14.02 43.39
N THR A 486 0.99 -12.72 43.17
CA THR A 486 1.70 -11.62 43.85
C THR A 486 0.91 -11.01 45.00
N ASP A 487 -0.38 -11.34 45.13
CA ASP A 487 -1.24 -10.80 46.16
C ASP A 487 -1.36 -11.76 47.36
N PRO A 488 -0.75 -11.44 48.52
CA PRO A 488 -0.90 -12.22 49.74
C PRO A 488 -2.23 -11.98 50.46
N GLY A 489 -3.09 -11.09 49.93
CA GLY A 489 -4.42 -10.84 50.47
C GLY A 489 -5.33 -12.08 50.38
N THR A 490 -6.55 -11.93 50.88
CA THR A 490 -7.58 -12.99 50.86
C THR A 490 -8.87 -12.55 50.17
N THR A 491 -8.93 -11.30 49.70
CA THR A 491 -10.15 -10.69 49.16
C THR A 491 -10.18 -10.82 47.63
N PRO A 492 -11.12 -11.56 47.04
CA PRO A 492 -11.23 -11.68 45.59
C PRO A 492 -11.65 -10.36 44.94
N ARG A 493 -11.20 -10.14 43.71
CA ARG A 493 -11.53 -8.94 42.91
C ARG A 493 -12.09 -9.31 41.54
N ALA A 494 -13.16 -8.65 41.14
CA ALA A 494 -13.76 -8.84 39.83
C ALA A 494 -13.07 -7.94 38.80
N LEU A 495 -12.56 -8.52 37.72
CA LEU A 495 -11.93 -7.83 36.62
C LEU A 495 -12.90 -7.82 35.42
N PHE A 496 -13.33 -6.63 34.98
CA PHE A 496 -14.21 -6.47 33.83
C PHE A 496 -13.45 -5.97 32.61
N PHE A 497 -13.79 -6.53 31.44
CA PHE A 497 -13.25 -6.11 30.15
C PHE A 497 -14.31 -5.25 29.46
N LEU A 498 -14.08 -3.94 29.37
CA LEU A 498 -15.03 -2.98 28.83
C LEU A 498 -14.55 -2.48 27.48
N GLN A 499 -15.26 -2.82 26.41
CA GLN A 499 -15.00 -2.28 25.09
C GLN A 499 -15.69 -0.92 24.95
N GLN A 500 -14.88 0.12 24.75
CA GLN A 500 -15.31 1.46 24.38
C GLN A 500 -15.24 1.63 22.86
N THR A 501 -16.19 2.34 22.26
CA THR A 501 -16.09 2.79 20.87
C THR A 501 -16.31 4.29 20.72
N ILE A 502 -15.39 4.99 20.06
CA ILE A 502 -15.58 6.37 19.59
C ILE A 502 -16.12 6.32 18.17
N ARG A 503 -17.17 7.11 17.90
CA ARG A 503 -17.83 7.22 16.61
C ARG A 503 -17.75 8.63 16.04
N ASP A 504 -17.74 8.72 14.72
CA ASP A 504 -17.94 10.00 14.03
C ASP A 504 -19.44 10.37 13.91
N ALA A 505 -19.74 11.53 13.32
CA ALA A 505 -21.12 11.96 13.06
C ALA A 505 -21.92 10.98 12.18
N ALA A 506 -21.25 10.18 11.35
CA ALA A 506 -21.86 9.16 10.52
C ALA A 506 -22.03 7.81 11.25
N GLN A 507 -21.85 7.79 12.58
CA GLN A 507 -21.92 6.59 13.44
C GLN A 507 -20.87 5.52 13.11
N ARG A 508 -19.84 5.84 12.33
CA ARG A 508 -18.77 4.91 11.97
C ARG A 508 -17.77 4.82 13.13
N PRO A 509 -17.31 3.61 13.50
CA PRO A 509 -16.30 3.47 14.55
C PRO A 509 -14.97 4.08 14.09
N VAL A 510 -14.48 5.07 14.83
CA VAL A 510 -13.19 5.75 14.60
C VAL A 510 -12.08 5.12 15.43
N SER A 511 -12.40 4.72 16.66
CA SER A 511 -11.47 4.06 17.56
C SER A 511 -12.24 3.10 18.46
N ARG A 512 -11.61 1.97 18.78
CA ARG A 512 -12.05 1.02 19.80
C ARG A 512 -10.91 0.83 20.79
N GLU A 513 -11.23 0.85 22.08
CA GLU A 513 -10.28 0.60 23.15
C GLU A 513 -10.93 -0.38 24.14
N VAL A 514 -10.15 -1.31 24.68
CA VAL A 514 -10.60 -2.19 25.76
C VAL A 514 -10.01 -1.64 27.04
N HIS A 515 -10.87 -1.37 28.01
CA HIS A 515 -10.50 -0.96 29.36
C HIS A 515 -10.67 -2.13 30.31
N PHE A 516 -9.79 -2.20 31.30
CA PHE A 516 -9.83 -3.18 32.36
C PHE A 516 -10.18 -2.47 33.65
N VAL A 517 -11.25 -2.88 34.32
CA VAL A 517 -11.65 -2.30 35.60
C VAL A 517 -11.70 -3.38 36.65
N GLU A 518 -10.94 -3.18 37.72
CA GLU A 518 -10.98 -4.05 38.88
C GLU A 518 -11.92 -3.49 39.94
N VAL A 519 -12.79 -4.36 40.45
CA VAL A 519 -13.78 -4.06 41.48
C VAL A 519 -13.54 -4.98 42.67
N THR A 520 -13.28 -4.38 43.84
CA THR A 520 -13.08 -5.10 45.09
C THR A 520 -14.18 -4.73 46.07
N ALA A 521 -14.80 -5.72 46.70
CA ALA A 521 -15.73 -5.49 47.80
C ALA A 521 -14.96 -5.43 49.12
N GLN A 522 -15.10 -4.32 49.85
CA GLN A 522 -14.56 -4.12 51.19
C GLN A 522 -15.70 -3.73 52.15
N ASP A 523 -15.43 -3.72 53.45
CA ASP A 523 -16.44 -3.46 54.50
C ASP A 523 -17.10 -2.07 54.38
N ASP A 524 -16.42 -1.10 53.74
CA ASP A 524 -16.86 0.28 53.52
C ASP A 524 -17.50 0.52 52.14
N GLY A 525 -17.52 -0.48 51.25
CA GLY A 525 -18.17 -0.40 49.94
C GLY A 525 -17.39 -1.07 48.80
N LEU A 526 -17.74 -0.67 47.57
CA LEU A 526 -17.06 -1.12 46.35
C LEU A 526 -15.92 -0.16 46.01
N HIS A 527 -14.71 -0.69 45.88
CA HIS A 527 -13.53 0.04 45.44
C HIS A 527 -13.23 -0.31 43.98
N LEU A 528 -13.15 0.71 43.12
CA LEU A 528 -12.90 0.56 41.70
C LEU A 528 -11.56 1.19 41.32
N ARG A 529 -10.78 0.49 40.50
CA ARG A 529 -9.54 1.01 39.94
C ARG A 529 -9.39 0.61 38.48
N ASP A 530 -8.62 1.42 37.75
CA ASP A 530 -8.09 1.04 36.46
C ASP A 530 -7.15 -0.17 36.63
N GLY A 531 -7.43 -1.25 35.91
CA GLY A 531 -6.61 -2.46 35.88
C GLY A 531 -5.39 -2.32 34.96
N GLY A 532 -5.26 -1.21 34.24
CA GLY A 532 -4.17 -0.96 33.31
C GLY A 532 -4.42 -1.58 31.94
N PHE A 533 -3.35 -1.84 31.19
CA PHE A 533 -3.44 -2.18 29.77
C PHE A 533 -3.82 -3.65 29.50
N ALA A 534 -3.34 -4.59 30.31
CA ALA A 534 -3.59 -6.02 30.15
C ALA A 534 -3.28 -6.83 31.43
N PRO A 535 -3.94 -6.51 32.57
CA PRO A 535 -3.61 -7.12 33.86
C PRO A 535 -3.75 -8.65 33.89
N TYR A 536 -4.60 -9.20 33.03
CA TYR A 536 -4.83 -10.64 32.93
C TYR A 536 -3.59 -11.43 32.50
N LEU A 537 -2.59 -10.80 31.88
CA LEU A 537 -1.34 -11.45 31.46
C LEU A 537 -0.44 -11.81 32.64
N ASP A 538 -0.60 -11.12 33.77
CA ASP A 538 0.18 -11.37 34.99
C ASP A 538 -0.51 -12.40 35.90
N TYR A 539 -1.72 -12.84 35.53
CA TYR A 539 -2.48 -13.84 36.28
C TYR A 539 -2.38 -15.22 35.64
N ARG A 540 -2.53 -16.27 36.45
CA ARG A 540 -2.48 -17.67 35.99
C ARG A 540 -3.79 -18.40 36.21
N PRO A 541 -4.09 -19.48 35.45
CA PRO A 541 -5.17 -20.37 35.83
C PRO A 541 -4.91 -21.01 37.21
N PRO A 542 -5.97 -21.34 37.97
CA PRO A 542 -5.84 -22.10 39.22
C PRO A 542 -5.29 -23.50 38.91
N THR A 543 -4.43 -24.02 39.78
CA THR A 543 -3.94 -25.41 39.75
C THR A 543 -5.06 -26.39 40.06
N GLU A 544 -4.84 -27.69 39.86
CA GLU A 544 -5.86 -28.71 40.16
C GLU A 544 -6.25 -28.74 41.66
N ALA A 545 -5.27 -28.54 42.55
CA ALA A 545 -5.52 -28.42 43.99
C ALA A 545 -6.33 -27.17 44.34
N GLU A 546 -5.99 -26.01 43.76
CA GLU A 546 -6.72 -24.76 43.97
C GLU A 546 -8.15 -24.83 43.41
N ARG A 547 -8.35 -25.48 42.26
CA ARG A 547 -9.69 -25.73 41.70
C ARG A 547 -10.56 -26.55 42.64
N ALA A 548 -9.99 -27.49 43.39
CA ALA A 548 -10.73 -28.25 44.39
C ALA A 548 -11.20 -27.37 45.55
N VAL A 549 -10.40 -26.37 45.96
CA VAL A 549 -10.79 -25.38 46.99
C VAL A 549 -11.93 -24.47 46.52
N LEU A 550 -11.99 -24.18 45.21
CA LEU A 550 -13.02 -23.34 44.61
C LEU A 550 -14.35 -24.08 44.36
N ALA A 551 -14.42 -25.39 44.59
CA ALA A 551 -15.61 -26.21 44.32
C ALA A 551 -16.84 -25.77 45.14
N ASP A 552 -16.62 -25.17 46.32
CA ASP A 552 -17.68 -24.66 47.20
C ASP A 552 -18.18 -23.26 46.77
N GLY A 553 -17.59 -22.68 45.72
CA GLY A 553 -17.92 -21.36 45.20
C GLY A 553 -17.22 -20.22 45.94
N VAL A 554 -16.96 -19.13 45.21
CA VAL A 554 -16.41 -17.89 45.79
C VAL A 554 -17.55 -16.88 45.92
N THR A 555 -17.83 -16.45 47.15
CA THR A 555 -18.86 -15.42 47.39
C THR A 555 -18.37 -14.07 46.89
N VAL A 556 -19.10 -13.50 45.95
CA VAL A 556 -18.91 -12.12 45.45
C VAL A 556 -20.24 -11.38 45.46
N ALA A 557 -20.16 -10.05 45.44
CA ALA A 557 -21.35 -9.21 45.22
C ALA A 557 -22.03 -9.56 43.89
N ASP A 558 -23.33 -9.26 43.78
CA ASP A 558 -24.12 -9.51 42.57
C ASP A 558 -23.40 -8.96 41.33
N ALA A 559 -23.18 -9.85 40.35
CA ALA A 559 -22.47 -9.52 39.11
C ALA A 559 -23.09 -8.31 38.41
N VAL A 560 -24.41 -8.17 38.39
CA VAL A 560 -25.10 -7.03 37.75
C VAL A 560 -24.76 -5.72 38.45
N VAL A 561 -24.63 -5.73 39.77
CA VAL A 561 -24.25 -4.56 40.57
C VAL A 561 -22.80 -4.18 40.27
N LEU A 562 -21.89 -5.16 40.23
CA LEU A 562 -20.48 -4.94 39.93
C LEU A 562 -20.28 -4.41 38.50
N GLU A 563 -20.97 -4.98 37.51
CA GLU A 563 -20.96 -4.54 36.12
C GLU A 563 -21.41 -3.08 35.98
N THR A 564 -22.48 -2.70 36.68
CA THR A 564 -23.02 -1.33 36.64
C THR A 564 -22.01 -0.31 37.17
N HIS A 565 -21.33 -0.62 38.28
CA HIS A 565 -20.32 0.27 38.84
C HIS A 565 -19.08 0.36 37.94
N ALA A 566 -18.66 -0.75 37.33
CA ALA A 566 -17.54 -0.75 36.38
C ALA A 566 -17.82 0.11 35.14
N ILE A 567 -19.04 0.05 34.60
CA ILE A 567 -19.48 0.91 33.49
C ILE A 567 -19.45 2.40 33.90
N SER A 568 -20.01 2.75 35.06
CA SER A 568 -20.03 4.14 35.55
C SER A 568 -18.62 4.68 35.76
N TYR A 569 -17.75 3.91 36.41
CA TYR A 569 -16.34 4.28 36.61
C TYR A 569 -15.61 4.52 35.29
N THR A 570 -15.84 3.65 34.29
CA THR A 570 -15.25 3.79 32.95
C THR A 570 -15.69 5.08 32.28
N ILE A 571 -16.98 5.40 32.33
CA ILE A 571 -17.55 6.63 31.74
C ILE A 571 -16.93 7.88 32.36
N GLU A 572 -16.76 7.90 33.69
CA GLU A 572 -16.28 9.06 34.42
C GLU A 572 -14.76 9.25 34.29
N ASN A 573 -13.98 8.16 34.35
CA ASN A 573 -12.52 8.25 34.54
C ASN A 573 -11.70 7.89 33.29
N LEU A 574 -12.20 6.98 32.44
CA LEU A 574 -11.39 6.41 31.35
C LEU A 574 -11.78 6.96 29.97
N ILE A 575 -13.08 7.08 29.69
CA ILE A 575 -13.58 7.56 28.39
C ILE A 575 -13.13 8.99 28.05
N PRO A 576 -13.10 9.98 28.99
CA PRO A 576 -12.70 11.34 28.65
C PRO A 576 -11.26 11.42 28.11
N ALA A 577 -10.34 10.66 28.73
CA ALA A 577 -8.95 10.59 28.30
C ALA A 577 -8.83 9.96 26.90
N HIS A 578 -9.54 8.86 26.64
CA HIS A 578 -9.58 8.23 25.33
C HIS A 578 -10.13 9.17 24.24
N LEU A 579 -11.25 9.84 24.51
CA LEU A 579 -11.87 10.78 23.56
C LEU A 579 -10.94 11.95 23.22
N LEU A 580 -10.26 12.51 24.21
CA LEU A 580 -9.31 13.60 24.00
C LEU A 580 -8.14 13.18 23.10
N ARG A 581 -7.54 12.00 23.36
CA ARG A 581 -6.45 11.44 22.54
C ARG A 581 -6.87 11.26 21.09
N VAL A 582 -8.04 10.66 20.85
CA VAL A 582 -8.54 10.40 19.50
C VAL A 582 -8.90 11.70 18.79
N ARG A 583 -9.49 12.68 19.49
CA ARG A 583 -9.79 14.00 18.92
C ARG A 583 -8.54 14.71 18.41
N GLN A 584 -7.51 14.84 19.24
CA GLN A 584 -6.26 15.52 18.88
C GLN A 584 -5.60 14.89 17.63
N ARG A 585 -5.52 13.55 17.59
CA ARG A 585 -4.96 12.82 16.44
C ARG A 585 -5.81 13.02 15.18
N ARG A 586 -7.14 12.94 15.32
CA ARG A 586 -8.07 13.01 14.19
C ARG A 586 -8.10 14.40 13.58
N GLU A 587 -8.12 15.45 14.40
CA GLU A 587 -8.07 16.84 13.94
C GLU A 587 -6.79 17.11 13.14
N SER A 588 -5.63 16.70 13.65
CA SER A 588 -4.34 16.88 12.94
C SER A 588 -4.32 16.19 11.57
N LEU A 589 -4.86 14.96 11.46
CA LEU A 589 -4.93 14.24 10.19
C LEU A 589 -5.91 14.92 9.21
N ILE A 590 -7.06 15.39 9.72
CA ILE A 590 -8.06 16.09 8.93
C ILE A 590 -7.47 17.40 8.37
N ASP A 591 -6.74 18.17 9.17
CA ASP A 591 -6.12 19.42 8.71
C ASP A 591 -5.11 19.18 7.58
N LYS A 592 -4.23 18.17 7.74
CA LYS A 592 -3.28 17.78 6.69
C LYS A 592 -3.99 17.33 5.40
N THR A 593 -5.02 16.50 5.55
CA THR A 593 -5.80 15.99 4.41
C THR A 593 -6.54 17.13 3.71
N LEU A 594 -7.13 18.05 4.47
CA LEU A 594 -7.85 19.21 3.96
C LEU A 594 -6.92 20.10 3.13
N ALA A 595 -5.73 20.40 3.64
CA ALA A 595 -4.73 21.19 2.93
C ALA A 595 -4.33 20.55 1.59
N ALA A 596 -3.99 19.25 1.59
CA ALA A 596 -3.59 18.52 0.39
C ALA A 596 -4.72 18.41 -0.65
N VAL A 597 -5.96 18.14 -0.20
CA VAL A 597 -7.14 18.08 -1.08
C VAL A 597 -7.46 19.46 -1.67
N GLN A 598 -7.40 20.52 -0.85
CA GLN A 598 -7.60 21.88 -1.32
C GLN A 598 -6.57 22.25 -2.36
N GLU A 599 -5.28 22.01 -2.10
CA GLU A 599 -4.21 22.34 -3.04
C GLU A 599 -4.42 21.62 -4.39
N ARG A 600 -4.63 20.30 -4.36
CA ARG A 600 -4.79 19.50 -5.59
C ARG A 600 -6.04 19.90 -6.38
N LEU A 601 -7.22 19.89 -5.75
CA LEU A 601 -8.47 20.15 -6.46
C LEU A 601 -8.56 21.60 -6.92
N THR A 602 -8.01 22.57 -6.17
CA THR A 602 -7.99 23.97 -6.62
C THR A 602 -7.13 24.13 -7.87
N LYS A 603 -5.98 23.42 -7.97
CA LYS A 603 -5.17 23.40 -9.19
C LYS A 603 -5.94 22.81 -10.39
N GLU A 604 -6.62 21.67 -10.20
CA GLU A 604 -7.42 21.03 -11.25
C GLU A 604 -8.63 21.91 -11.67
N ILE A 605 -9.33 22.54 -10.73
CA ILE A 605 -10.44 23.47 -11.00
C ILE A 605 -9.94 24.66 -11.81
N ASN A 606 -8.85 25.30 -11.37
CA ASN A 606 -8.27 26.46 -12.06
C ASN A 606 -7.85 26.10 -13.49
N TYR A 607 -7.31 24.90 -13.71
CA TYR A 607 -6.98 24.41 -15.05
C TYR A 607 -8.23 24.30 -15.94
N TRP A 608 -9.29 23.63 -15.46
CA TRP A 608 -10.52 23.47 -16.23
C TRP A 608 -11.27 24.78 -16.46
N ASP A 609 -11.25 25.71 -15.51
CA ASP A 609 -11.80 27.07 -15.68
C ASP A 609 -11.05 27.85 -16.76
N GLN A 610 -9.71 27.79 -16.76
CA GLN A 610 -8.88 28.40 -17.80
C GLN A 610 -9.14 27.77 -19.18
N ARG A 611 -9.24 26.44 -19.24
CA ARG A 611 -9.56 25.71 -20.49
C ARG A 611 -10.97 26.05 -20.98
N ALA A 612 -11.95 26.14 -20.10
CA ALA A 612 -13.30 26.56 -20.42
C ALA A 612 -13.31 27.98 -21.00
N ALA A 613 -12.59 28.92 -20.40
CA ALA A 613 -12.45 30.28 -20.92
C ALA A 613 -11.74 30.34 -22.29
N ALA A 614 -10.73 29.50 -22.51
CA ALA A 614 -10.06 29.37 -23.80
C ALA A 614 -11.00 28.85 -24.89
N LEU A 615 -11.76 27.77 -24.61
CA LEU A 615 -12.76 27.21 -25.52
C LEU A 615 -13.86 28.22 -25.82
N ARG A 616 -14.31 28.97 -24.81
CA ARG A 616 -15.32 30.03 -24.96
C ARG A 616 -14.85 31.13 -25.92
N ARG A 617 -13.55 31.44 -25.93
CA ARG A 617 -12.95 32.37 -26.92
C ARG A 617 -12.94 31.75 -28.32
N GLN A 618 -12.48 30.51 -28.45
CA GLN A 618 -12.45 29.80 -29.75
C GLN A 618 -13.84 29.64 -30.38
N GLU A 619 -14.87 29.38 -29.57
CA GLU A 619 -16.27 29.32 -30.00
C GLU A 619 -16.77 30.67 -30.52
N ARG A 620 -16.45 31.77 -29.82
CA ARG A 620 -16.76 33.14 -30.28
C ARG A 620 -16.06 33.48 -31.60
N GLU A 621 -14.88 32.90 -31.82
CA GLU A 621 -14.10 33.04 -33.07
C GLU A 621 -14.58 32.08 -34.18
N GLY A 622 -15.66 31.31 -33.98
CA GLY A 622 -16.22 30.40 -34.99
C GLY A 622 -15.44 29.10 -35.18
N ARG A 623 -14.66 28.67 -34.16
CA ARG A 623 -13.91 27.41 -34.15
C ARG A 623 -14.42 26.48 -33.03
N PRO A 624 -15.67 25.97 -33.11
CA PRO A 624 -16.22 25.11 -32.08
C PRO A 624 -15.51 23.75 -32.04
N ASN A 625 -15.27 23.23 -30.83
CA ASN A 625 -14.74 21.89 -30.62
C ASN A 625 -15.91 20.90 -30.42
N ALA A 626 -16.02 19.88 -31.28
CA ALA A 626 -17.21 19.04 -31.42
C ALA A 626 -17.46 18.06 -30.25
N ARG A 627 -16.43 17.77 -29.44
CA ARG A 627 -16.55 16.88 -28.27
C ARG A 627 -16.44 17.58 -26.92
N LEU A 628 -15.67 18.65 -26.84
CA LEU A 628 -15.43 19.38 -25.59
C LEU A 628 -15.69 20.86 -25.82
N ASN A 629 -16.93 21.28 -25.59
CA ASN A 629 -17.31 22.68 -25.65
C ASN A 629 -17.02 23.39 -24.31
N SER A 630 -17.08 24.72 -24.34
CA SER A 630 -16.84 25.56 -23.15
C SER A 630 -17.82 25.27 -22.02
N ALA A 631 -19.01 24.73 -22.33
CA ALA A 631 -19.99 24.31 -21.35
C ALA A 631 -19.60 23.00 -20.65
N LEU A 632 -19.07 22.00 -21.37
CA LEU A 632 -18.64 20.72 -20.81
C LEU A 632 -17.35 20.89 -19.99
N ALA A 633 -16.43 21.74 -20.45
CA ALA A 633 -15.25 22.11 -19.66
C ALA A 633 -15.63 22.86 -18.37
N GLN A 634 -16.61 23.76 -18.44
CA GLN A 634 -17.16 24.41 -17.24
C GLN A 634 -17.85 23.40 -16.32
N GLN A 635 -18.63 22.47 -16.89
CA GLN A 635 -19.27 21.41 -16.13
C GLN A 635 -18.23 20.57 -15.38
N ARG A 636 -17.10 20.22 -16.00
CA ARG A 636 -15.99 19.52 -15.32
C ARG A 636 -15.41 20.35 -14.16
N ALA A 637 -15.23 21.66 -14.34
CA ALA A 637 -14.78 22.55 -13.26
C ALA A 637 -15.80 22.60 -12.11
N ASP A 638 -17.09 22.72 -12.43
CA ASP A 638 -18.19 22.76 -11.45
C ASP A 638 -18.32 21.42 -10.70
N GLU A 639 -18.15 20.29 -11.39
CA GLU A 639 -18.11 18.95 -10.79
C GLU A 639 -16.94 18.79 -9.80
N LEU A 640 -15.76 19.28 -10.16
CA LEU A 640 -14.60 19.30 -9.27
C LEU A 640 -14.81 20.23 -8.07
N ALA A 641 -15.43 21.39 -8.27
CA ALA A 641 -15.81 22.32 -7.20
C ALA A 641 -16.83 21.68 -6.24
N ALA A 642 -17.86 21.02 -6.77
CA ALA A 642 -18.84 20.27 -6.00
C ALA A 642 -18.18 19.11 -5.23
N ARG A 643 -17.19 18.44 -5.83
CA ARG A 643 -16.40 17.38 -5.17
C ARG A 643 -15.55 17.93 -4.04
N LEU A 644 -14.91 19.10 -4.22
CA LEU A 644 -14.17 19.79 -3.16
C LEU A 644 -15.10 20.17 -1.99
N ALA A 645 -16.26 20.75 -2.29
CA ALA A 645 -17.26 21.11 -1.28
C ALA A 645 -17.76 19.87 -0.50
N ARG A 646 -18.09 18.79 -1.20
CA ARG A 646 -18.49 17.51 -0.60
C ARG A 646 -17.39 16.96 0.30
N ARG A 647 -16.14 16.92 -0.18
CA ARG A 647 -15.02 16.40 0.61
C ARG A 647 -14.75 17.24 1.86
N LYS A 648 -14.89 18.57 1.79
CA LYS A 648 -14.82 19.46 2.96
C LYS A 648 -15.91 19.14 3.98
N GLN A 649 -17.14 18.91 3.51
CA GLN A 649 -18.26 18.54 4.39
C GLN A 649 -18.04 17.18 5.05
N GLU A 650 -17.58 16.17 4.30
CA GLU A 650 -17.20 14.86 4.84
C GLU A 650 -16.14 14.99 5.93
N LEU A 651 -15.08 15.77 5.69
CA LEU A 651 -14.02 16.01 6.67
C LEU A 651 -14.55 16.76 7.92
N ALA A 652 -15.50 17.68 7.75
CA ALA A 652 -16.16 18.35 8.87
C ALA A 652 -17.02 17.40 9.71
N GLN A 653 -17.71 16.44 9.08
CA GLN A 653 -18.43 15.37 9.78
C GLN A 653 -17.48 14.41 10.50
N GLU A 654 -16.36 14.05 9.86
CA GLU A 654 -15.31 13.20 10.45
C GLU A 654 -14.64 13.85 11.68
N ARG A 655 -14.70 15.18 11.80
CA ARG A 655 -14.20 15.94 12.96
C ARG A 655 -15.11 15.84 14.18
N GLN A 656 -16.41 15.61 13.98
CA GLN A 656 -17.37 15.47 15.08
C GLN A 656 -17.27 14.07 15.67
N LEU A 657 -16.78 13.97 16.90
CA LEU A 657 -16.56 12.70 17.59
C LEU A 657 -17.45 12.58 18.82
N SER A 658 -18.01 11.39 19.02
CA SER A 658 -18.81 11.02 20.19
C SER A 658 -18.34 9.69 20.76
N ALA A 659 -18.40 9.53 22.08
CA ALA A 659 -18.14 8.25 22.74
C ALA A 659 -19.44 7.47 22.88
N ALA A 660 -19.45 6.22 22.42
CA ALA A 660 -20.53 5.28 22.73
C ALA A 660 -20.37 4.76 24.17
N PRO A 661 -21.48 4.37 24.84
CA PRO A 661 -21.41 3.69 26.13
C PRO A 661 -20.51 2.44 26.05
N PRO A 662 -19.70 2.16 27.08
CA PRO A 662 -18.85 0.98 27.08
C PRO A 662 -19.70 -0.29 27.22
N VAL A 663 -19.25 -1.37 26.57
CA VAL A 663 -19.91 -2.67 26.58
C VAL A 663 -18.99 -3.68 27.26
N ILE A 664 -19.52 -4.45 28.20
CA ILE A 664 -18.79 -5.54 28.84
C ILE A 664 -18.67 -6.68 27.85
N VAL A 665 -17.43 -7.03 27.49
CA VAL A 665 -17.12 -8.12 26.54
C VAL A 665 -16.65 -9.39 27.24
N GLY A 666 -16.29 -9.29 28.52
CA GLY A 666 -15.95 -10.42 29.36
C GLY A 666 -15.54 -9.98 30.76
N GLY A 667 -15.19 -10.96 31.59
CA GLY A 667 -14.66 -10.69 32.91
C GLY A 667 -14.00 -11.92 33.52
N ALA A 668 -13.30 -11.71 34.62
CA ALA A 668 -12.68 -12.77 35.39
C ALA A 668 -12.78 -12.45 36.88
N LEU A 669 -12.85 -13.49 37.71
CA LEU A 669 -12.64 -13.34 39.14
C LEU A 669 -11.17 -13.61 39.44
N VAL A 670 -10.48 -12.59 39.93
CA VAL A 670 -9.07 -12.66 40.30
C VAL A 670 -8.99 -13.01 41.78
N LEU A 671 -8.29 -14.10 42.06
CA LEU A 671 -8.16 -14.73 43.36
C LEU A 671 -6.75 -14.47 43.89
N PRO A 672 -6.59 -13.78 45.02
CA PRO A 672 -5.30 -13.62 45.67
C PRO A 672 -4.72 -14.97 46.12
N LEU A 673 -3.40 -15.10 46.10
CA LEU A 673 -2.72 -16.31 46.54
C LEU A 673 -3.01 -16.66 48.00
N GLY A 674 -3.17 -15.65 48.87
CA GLY A 674 -3.47 -15.85 50.29
C GLY A 674 -4.81 -16.54 50.56
N MET A 675 -5.70 -16.62 49.57
CA MET A 675 -6.96 -17.36 49.67
C MET A 675 -6.75 -18.90 49.71
N PHE A 676 -5.63 -19.38 49.16
CA PHE A 676 -5.32 -20.82 49.08
C PHE A 676 -4.43 -21.33 50.21
N GLY A 677 -4.08 -20.48 51.19
CA GLY A 677 -3.26 -20.82 52.35
C GLY A 677 -2.32 -19.70 52.76
N SER A 678 -1.46 -19.96 53.74
CA SER A 678 -0.44 -18.99 54.15
C SER A 678 0.50 -18.70 52.97
N PRO A 679 0.63 -17.44 52.53
CA PRO A 679 1.56 -17.09 51.47
C PRO A 679 2.98 -17.47 51.91
N PRO A 680 3.84 -17.96 50.99
CA PRO A 680 5.24 -18.20 51.30
C PRO A 680 5.86 -17.01 52.05
N PRO A 681 6.66 -17.24 53.11
CA PRO A 681 7.25 -16.17 53.93
C PRO A 681 7.95 -15.08 53.10
N ASP A 682 8.47 -15.45 51.94
CA ASP A 682 9.19 -14.59 51.01
C ASP A 682 8.33 -13.51 50.33
N ILE A 683 6.99 -13.60 50.32
CA ILE A 683 6.11 -12.66 49.58
C ILE A 683 5.96 -11.31 50.30
N LEU A 684 5.76 -11.32 51.62
CA LEU A 684 5.66 -10.09 52.42
C LEU A 684 7.00 -9.34 52.44
N ASP A 685 8.10 -10.09 52.54
CA ASP A 685 9.45 -9.56 52.46
C ASP A 685 9.80 -9.00 51.08
N ARG A 686 9.24 -9.58 50.01
CA ARG A 686 9.44 -9.13 48.63
C ARG A 686 8.83 -7.76 48.36
N ARG A 687 7.64 -7.44 48.89
CA ARG A 687 7.04 -6.09 48.76
C ARG A 687 7.91 -4.99 49.38
N ILE A 688 8.45 -5.24 50.56
CA ILE A 688 9.38 -4.30 51.23
C ILE A 688 10.66 -4.15 50.40
N THR A 689 11.17 -5.27 49.88
CA THR A 689 12.36 -5.32 49.02
C THR A 689 12.14 -4.54 47.71
N GLU A 690 11.00 -4.72 47.04
CA GLU A 690 10.64 -4.03 45.79
C GLU A 690 10.43 -2.52 46.02
N ALA A 691 9.79 -2.11 47.12
CA ALA A 691 9.63 -0.68 47.43
C ALA A 691 10.98 0.03 47.69
N LEU A 692 11.89 -0.61 48.42
CA LEU A 692 13.25 -0.09 48.64
C LEU A 692 14.05 -0.05 47.33
N ALA A 693 13.88 -1.06 46.47
CA ALA A 693 14.50 -1.09 45.15
C ALA A 693 14.00 0.04 44.25
N MET A 694 12.69 0.28 44.21
CA MET A 694 12.08 1.38 43.46
C MET A 694 12.64 2.73 43.87
N GLN A 695 12.74 2.98 45.18
CA GLN A 695 13.31 4.23 45.69
C GLN A 695 14.77 4.42 45.26
N ALA A 696 15.58 3.37 45.30
CA ALA A 696 16.98 3.41 44.88
C ALA A 696 17.13 3.72 43.38
N VAL A 697 16.30 3.13 42.53
CA VAL A 697 16.30 3.38 41.09
C VAL A 697 15.85 4.81 40.76
N MET A 698 14.76 5.28 41.38
CA MET A 698 14.28 6.66 41.23
C MET A 698 15.38 7.68 41.59
N GLN A 699 16.09 7.46 42.70
CA GLN A 699 17.21 8.32 43.11
C GLN A 699 18.38 8.28 42.14
N ALA A 700 18.71 7.10 41.60
CA ALA A 700 19.77 6.95 40.61
C ALA A 700 19.45 7.71 39.31
N GLU A 701 18.22 7.61 38.81
CA GLU A 701 17.78 8.35 37.61
C GLU A 701 17.80 9.87 37.82
N ILE A 702 17.35 10.35 38.98
CA ILE A 702 17.44 11.78 39.34
C ILE A 702 18.91 12.24 39.39
N ALA A 703 19.80 11.41 39.94
CA ALA A 703 21.23 11.72 40.01
C ALA A 703 21.90 11.78 38.63
N LEU A 704 21.39 11.05 37.64
CA LEU A 704 21.80 11.13 36.23
C LEU A 704 21.22 12.37 35.51
N GLY A 705 20.35 13.15 36.17
CA GLY A 705 19.70 14.33 35.60
C GLY A 705 18.46 13.99 34.75
N HIS A 706 17.89 12.80 34.91
CA HIS A 706 16.64 12.42 34.27
C HIS A 706 15.43 12.78 35.12
N TYR A 707 14.24 12.72 34.52
CA TYR A 707 12.97 12.93 35.20
C TYR A 707 12.18 11.62 35.29
N PRO A 708 12.39 10.80 36.34
CA PRO A 708 11.67 9.56 36.52
C PRO A 708 10.27 9.76 37.14
N GLN A 709 9.31 8.96 36.71
CA GLN A 709 7.94 8.89 37.17
C GLN A 709 7.57 7.44 37.49
N ASP A 710 6.99 7.21 38.66
CA ASP A 710 6.44 5.90 39.04
C ASP A 710 5.14 5.62 38.28
N VAL A 711 5.12 4.49 37.57
CA VAL A 711 3.96 3.98 36.81
C VAL A 711 3.68 2.50 37.14
N SER A 712 4.29 1.96 38.21
CA SER A 712 4.13 0.56 38.62
C SER A 712 2.67 0.15 38.86
N GLY A 713 1.84 1.08 39.35
CA GLY A 713 0.41 0.89 39.56
C GLY A 713 -0.45 0.84 38.29
N GLU A 714 0.13 1.08 37.10
CA GLU A 714 -0.60 1.14 35.83
C GLU A 714 -0.49 -0.14 34.98
N SER A 715 0.23 -1.18 35.45
CA SER A 715 0.39 -2.47 34.77
C SER A 715 0.90 -2.34 33.32
N ARG A 716 1.86 -1.42 33.08
CA ARG A 716 2.41 -1.14 31.75
C ARG A 716 3.48 -2.14 31.29
N GLY A 717 3.88 -3.08 32.15
CA GLY A 717 4.99 -4.02 31.93
C GLY A 717 6.38 -3.43 32.25
N TYR A 718 6.40 -2.29 32.95
CA TYR A 718 7.58 -1.65 33.56
C TYR A 718 7.10 -0.75 34.71
N ASP A 719 7.99 -0.41 35.64
CA ASP A 719 7.65 0.32 36.86
C ASP A 719 7.92 1.82 36.80
N ILE A 720 8.93 2.26 36.04
CA ILE A 720 9.37 3.67 36.00
C ILE A 720 9.49 4.17 34.55
N GLU A 721 8.91 5.33 34.26
CA GLU A 721 9.20 6.12 33.05
C GLU A 721 10.22 7.20 33.37
N SER A 722 11.39 7.18 32.75
CA SER A 722 12.43 8.20 32.96
C SER A 722 12.72 8.98 31.69
N LEU A 723 12.45 10.29 31.70
CA LEU A 723 12.72 11.18 30.57
C LEU A 723 14.17 11.69 30.62
N GLU A 724 14.91 11.45 29.54
CA GLU A 724 16.26 11.97 29.33
C GLU A 724 16.19 13.35 28.63
N PRO A 725 16.52 14.47 29.30
CA PRO A 725 16.27 15.81 28.76
C PRO A 725 17.15 16.17 27.57
N GLN A 726 18.34 15.55 27.49
CA GLN A 726 19.35 15.86 26.47
C GLN A 726 18.99 15.30 25.10
N THR A 727 18.33 14.14 25.07
CA THR A 727 17.94 13.44 23.84
C THR A 727 16.43 13.50 23.59
N GLY A 728 15.64 13.86 24.62
CA GLY A 728 14.19 13.81 24.62
C GLY A 728 13.61 12.39 24.62
N ARG A 729 14.43 11.35 24.83
CA ARG A 729 14.01 9.94 24.82
C ARG A 729 13.43 9.52 26.17
N LEU A 730 12.45 8.64 26.12
CA LEU A 730 11.97 7.92 27.31
C LEU A 730 12.76 6.63 27.54
N ARG A 731 12.99 6.30 28.81
CA ARG A 731 13.51 5.02 29.30
C ARG A 731 12.40 4.32 30.08
N PHE A 732 12.21 3.03 29.83
CA PHE A 732 11.22 2.19 30.51
C PHE A 732 11.96 1.24 31.44
N ILE A 733 11.80 1.40 32.75
CA ILE A 733 12.62 0.69 33.74
C ILE A 733 11.74 -0.24 34.56
N GLU A 734 12.02 -1.54 34.49
CA GLU A 734 11.42 -2.59 35.31
C GLU A 734 12.34 -2.89 36.50
N VAL A 735 11.81 -2.85 37.71
CA VAL A 735 12.62 -2.90 38.94
C VAL A 735 12.43 -4.22 39.66
N LYS A 736 13.50 -5.02 39.74
CA LYS A 736 13.51 -6.28 40.48
C LYS A 736 14.39 -6.18 41.73
N GLY A 737 13.74 -5.95 42.86
CA GLY A 737 14.35 -6.04 44.19
C GLY A 737 14.54 -7.48 44.64
N ARG A 738 15.73 -7.84 45.13
CA ARG A 738 16.03 -9.18 45.67
C ARG A 738 16.83 -9.11 46.97
N ARG A 739 16.65 -10.10 47.83
CA ARG A 739 17.49 -10.29 49.02
C ARG A 739 18.91 -10.67 48.59
N MET A 740 19.90 -10.23 49.36
CA MET A 740 21.29 -10.63 49.16
C MET A 740 21.40 -12.18 49.17
N GLY A 741 21.99 -12.76 48.12
CA GLY A 741 22.16 -14.22 47.97
C GLY A 741 21.01 -14.95 47.24
N ALA A 742 20.03 -14.24 46.67
CA ALA A 742 19.04 -14.88 45.79
C ALA A 742 19.68 -15.44 44.51
N GLU A 743 19.27 -16.62 44.06
CA GLU A 743 19.83 -17.26 42.85
C GLU A 743 19.06 -16.90 41.57
N THR A 744 17.80 -16.48 41.69
CA THR A 744 16.93 -16.25 40.53
C THR A 744 16.11 -14.97 40.62
N VAL A 745 15.73 -14.42 39.46
CA VAL A 745 14.76 -13.33 39.33
C VAL A 745 13.60 -13.76 38.42
N THR A 746 12.38 -13.65 38.94
CA THR A 746 11.15 -13.88 38.17
C THR A 746 10.77 -12.61 37.42
N VAL A 747 10.48 -12.75 36.12
CA VAL A 747 10.00 -11.70 35.22
C VAL A 747 8.71 -12.18 34.57
N THR A 748 7.67 -11.34 34.51
CA THR A 748 6.38 -11.73 33.91
C THR A 748 6.43 -11.76 32.39
N ARG A 749 5.50 -12.47 31.75
CA ARG A 749 5.39 -12.49 30.29
C ARG A 749 5.14 -11.09 29.73
N ASN A 750 4.33 -10.29 30.40
CA ASN A 750 4.04 -8.92 30.02
C ASN A 750 5.32 -8.07 30.01
N GLU A 751 6.13 -8.13 31.08
CA GLU A 751 7.43 -7.46 31.17
C GLU A 751 8.40 -7.90 30.07
N ILE A 752 8.47 -9.20 29.78
CA ILE A 752 9.33 -9.73 28.71
C ILE A 752 8.92 -9.17 27.35
N LEU A 753 7.62 -9.26 27.01
CA LEU A 753 7.12 -8.81 25.72
C LEU A 753 7.23 -7.29 25.55
N THR A 754 6.99 -6.53 26.62
CA THR A 754 7.20 -5.07 26.63
C THR A 754 8.68 -4.71 26.46
N GLY A 755 9.57 -5.45 27.14
CA GLY A 755 11.01 -5.26 26.98
C GLY A 755 11.50 -5.57 25.58
N ILE A 756 10.98 -6.61 24.92
CA ILE A 756 11.31 -6.92 23.52
C ILE A 756 10.76 -5.84 22.57
N ASN A 757 9.52 -5.36 22.79
CA ASN A 757 8.91 -4.30 21.96
C ASN A 757 9.66 -2.96 22.05
N SER A 758 10.35 -2.70 23.15
CA SER A 758 11.08 -1.45 23.42
C SER A 758 12.55 -1.69 23.77
N ASP A 759 13.19 -2.63 23.09
CA ASP A 759 14.51 -3.18 23.44
C ASP A 759 15.61 -2.12 23.63
N GLU A 760 15.63 -1.04 22.83
CA GLU A 760 16.60 0.05 23.00
C GLU A 760 16.36 0.91 24.25
N GLN A 761 15.11 1.00 24.71
CA GLN A 761 14.66 1.92 25.76
C GLN A 761 14.39 1.19 27.09
N PHE A 762 14.21 -0.12 27.05
CA PHE A 762 13.87 -0.95 28.20
C PHE A 762 15.10 -1.30 29.03
N ILE A 763 14.97 -1.17 30.35
CA ILE A 763 16.02 -1.45 31.32
C ILE A 763 15.46 -2.35 32.40
N LEU A 764 16.11 -3.49 32.63
CA LEU A 764 15.85 -4.29 33.82
C LEU A 764 16.82 -3.84 34.92
N ALA A 765 16.29 -3.15 35.93
CA ALA A 765 17.05 -2.67 37.09
C ALA A 765 17.03 -3.73 38.19
N LEU A 766 18.22 -4.22 38.55
CA LEU A 766 18.43 -5.20 39.61
C LEU A 766 18.93 -4.50 40.85
N VAL A 767 18.26 -4.74 41.99
CA VAL A 767 18.62 -4.12 43.27
C VAL A 767 18.70 -5.18 44.36
N GLU A 768 19.87 -5.31 44.98
CA GLU A 768 20.03 -6.16 46.15
C GLU A 768 19.68 -5.38 47.42
N VAL A 769 18.90 -6.00 48.31
CA VAL A 769 18.48 -5.42 49.59
C VAL A 769 19.03 -6.29 50.72
N ALA A 770 19.73 -5.66 51.65
CA ALA A 770 20.29 -6.30 52.83
C ALA A 770 20.05 -5.43 54.07
N GLY A 771 19.55 -6.03 55.16
CA GLY A 771 19.34 -5.30 56.43
C GLY A 771 18.42 -4.09 56.33
N GLY A 772 17.45 -4.09 55.40
CA GLY A 772 16.55 -2.96 55.16
C GLY A 772 17.15 -1.80 54.36
N GLN A 773 18.35 -1.97 53.79
CA GLN A 773 18.99 -1.00 52.91
C GLN A 773 19.15 -1.57 51.49
N ALA A 774 18.80 -0.77 50.48
CA ALA A 774 19.04 -1.10 49.08
C ALA A 774 20.47 -0.74 48.68
N GLN A 775 21.16 -1.68 48.02
CA GLN A 775 22.44 -1.43 47.37
C GLN A 775 22.24 -0.59 46.10
N PRO A 776 23.31 0.02 45.54
CA PRO A 776 23.21 0.75 44.28
C PRO A 776 22.61 -0.13 43.16
N PRO A 777 21.63 0.37 42.39
CA PRO A 777 20.98 -0.41 41.36
C PRO A 777 21.96 -0.74 40.23
N ARG A 778 21.75 -1.89 39.57
CA ARG A 778 22.49 -2.29 38.36
C ARG A 778 21.55 -2.48 37.20
N TYR A 779 21.89 -1.93 36.03
CA TYR A 779 21.04 -1.91 34.85
C TYR A 779 21.47 -2.96 33.85
N VAL A 780 20.53 -3.81 33.44
CA VAL A 780 20.68 -4.72 32.30
C VAL A 780 19.91 -4.12 31.13
N ARG A 781 20.65 -3.74 30.08
CA ARG A 781 20.08 -3.29 28.79
C ARG A 781 19.88 -4.50 27.88
N GLN A 782 18.84 -4.47 27.07
CA GLN A 782 18.42 -5.60 26.21
C GLN A 782 18.36 -6.94 26.97
N PRO A 783 17.58 -7.00 28.06
CA PRO A 783 17.60 -8.15 28.97
C PRO A 783 17.09 -9.44 28.32
N PHE A 784 16.22 -9.34 27.31
CA PHE A 784 15.48 -10.46 26.73
C PHE A 784 15.88 -10.72 25.28
N ASP A 785 15.97 -12.00 24.89
CA ASP A 785 16.19 -12.39 23.50
C ASP A 785 14.84 -12.43 22.75
N PRO A 786 14.64 -11.63 21.69
CA PRO A 786 13.41 -11.63 20.89
C PRO A 786 13.06 -13.01 20.29
N ARG A 787 14.03 -13.93 20.18
CA ARG A 787 13.85 -15.29 19.65
C ARG A 787 13.32 -16.29 20.70
N LEU A 788 13.50 -15.99 21.99
CA LEU A 788 13.13 -16.88 23.10
C LEU A 788 11.88 -16.36 23.80
N GLN A 789 10.81 -16.15 23.03
CA GLN A 789 9.55 -15.67 23.58
C GLN A 789 8.87 -16.77 24.42
N PRO A 790 8.31 -16.41 25.59
CA PRO A 790 7.51 -17.34 26.37
C PRO A 790 6.27 -17.78 25.57
N GLY A 791 5.98 -19.08 25.60
CA GLY A 791 4.77 -19.70 25.03
C GLY A 791 3.49 -19.03 25.51
N PHE A 792 2.39 -19.24 24.79
CA PHE A 792 1.11 -18.57 25.07
C PHE A 792 0.58 -18.86 26.48
N GLU A 793 0.88 -20.05 27.00
CA GLU A 793 0.51 -20.57 28.33
C GLU A 793 1.42 -20.12 29.48
N ILE A 794 2.57 -19.50 29.17
CA ILE A 794 3.57 -19.12 30.18
C ILE A 794 3.24 -17.72 30.72
N THR A 795 3.07 -17.58 32.04
CA THR A 795 2.78 -16.28 32.68
C THR A 795 4.02 -15.57 33.22
N SER A 796 5.08 -16.32 33.54
CA SER A 796 6.36 -15.77 34.02
C SER A 796 7.52 -16.74 33.77
N VAL A 797 8.74 -16.20 33.75
CA VAL A 797 9.98 -16.95 33.56
C VAL A 797 10.98 -16.60 34.67
N ASN A 798 11.67 -17.60 35.21
CA ASN A 798 12.76 -17.40 36.17
C ASN A 798 14.10 -17.33 35.43
N PHE A 799 14.83 -16.23 35.62
CA PHE A 799 16.17 -16.04 35.09
C PHE A 799 17.23 -16.25 36.18
N ASP A 800 18.40 -16.75 35.78
CA ASP A 800 19.59 -16.87 36.63
C ASP A 800 20.12 -15.47 36.97
N LEU A 801 20.12 -15.12 38.27
CA LEU A 801 20.50 -13.79 38.74
C LEU A 801 22.00 -13.53 38.56
N PRO A 802 22.93 -14.45 38.89
CA PRO A 802 24.36 -14.26 38.62
C PRO A 802 24.67 -13.93 37.16
N HIS A 803 24.03 -14.61 36.21
CA HIS A 803 24.17 -14.35 34.78
C HIS A 803 23.67 -12.95 34.40
N LEU A 804 22.49 -12.53 34.89
CA LEU A 804 21.99 -11.18 34.61
C LEU A 804 22.87 -10.10 35.24
N VAL A 805 23.36 -10.31 36.47
CA VAL A 805 24.29 -9.38 37.14
C VAL A 805 25.60 -9.27 36.35
N SER A 806 26.11 -10.34 35.76
CA SER A 806 27.32 -10.30 34.90
C SER A 806 27.14 -9.43 33.64
N ARG A 807 25.91 -9.30 33.14
CA ARG A 807 25.53 -8.46 32.00
C ARG A 807 25.13 -7.04 32.39
N SER A 808 25.10 -6.73 33.69
CA SER A 808 24.62 -5.45 34.21
C SER A 808 25.74 -4.43 34.40
N ALA A 809 25.41 -3.15 34.22
CA ALA A 809 26.30 -2.00 34.45
C ALA A 809 25.75 -1.07 35.54
N PRO A 810 26.57 -0.18 36.13
CA PRO A 810 26.07 0.92 36.93
C PRO A 810 25.09 1.81 36.13
N PRO A 811 24.19 2.55 36.79
CA PRO A 811 23.26 3.45 36.11
C PRO A 811 24.03 4.47 35.25
N SER A 812 23.62 4.61 34.00
CA SER A 812 24.25 5.45 32.97
C SER A 812 23.20 6.06 32.05
#